data_AF-A0A8B9SK57-F1
#
_entry.id   AF-A0A8B9SK57-F1
#
_cell.length_a   1.000
_cell.length_b   1.000
_cell.length_c   1.000
_cell.angle_alpha   90.00
_cell.angle_beta   90.00
_cell.angle_gamma   90.00
#
_symmetry.space_group_name_H-M   'P 1'
#
loop_
_entity.id
_entity.type
_entity.pdbx_description
1 polymer ?
#
loop_
_entity_poly.entity_id
_entity_poly.type
_entity_poly.pdbx_seq_one_letter_code
_entity_poly.pdbx_strand_id
1 'polypeptide(L)'
;MRKAMYSWGTFTGRDKWEKGAGENARMLPKAGHEERKKLETKRKRKLKTVAGKLLKAVASGKEIAAKKAESEHVAGNLLKMRTNRKEAEGETSAEETVCEFIEQGKFFQACNCISDLEHSASDAVGKSESLYMLLAERMWAVVGEALHGSDRVLLEPLQSVGESLAWEKQKEEEWLGRDQEMESVSTWHPNFWKKDLEEKLTQYMAAQIPRFVPTCNTDEAALKQHLSQLETTFLPNLEHKSGFFREAGLLVTYARCCHASLSSHLSTLTDNRHCTFSQCLVVYEWCLKMYKSGSGTCLRPRQTSQHSLALDVQSLVWIILKTEEKLLAVTRKEVGKALEEAFEIGKTPCADAAVVQIFREKMEAAQHISESLSEKVEAVCLEECLSFLQSYENEVRNFLQIDGCPGISSSLRILENCCILRTAWCKLTHICSASTGQDAKVKGFLYRMEDEVTEHFLQTVTSRVKETLKDHFKKCDSGFNHILESLKQSFSAFGKKKPDIYEALVKSVNIIIIAEYVQALLTTSRKPSSEQRKRIVSKIEEDHRTLQTIFKECLGPAAGALKDPIKAILELIQTSDAEGMKIALLPILKEFPDLREEHLSAVLDIKDSLSREDRAALLKAFHDNCGETESEATLLFADIEVKPRKYGLCGCFCC
;
A
#
# COMPACT_ATOMS: atom_id res chain seq x y z
N MET A 1 23.76 -20.01 26.54
CA MET A 1 23.04 -20.55 25.38
C MET A 1 24.04 -20.66 24.24
N ARG A 2 24.53 -21.88 23.93
CA ARG A 2 25.33 -22.10 22.73
C ARG A 2 24.36 -22.36 21.57
N LYS A 3 24.52 -21.60 20.48
CA LYS A 3 23.77 -21.78 19.23
C LYS A 3 24.17 -23.13 18.64
N ALA A 4 23.25 -24.10 18.65
CA ALA A 4 23.35 -25.24 17.75
C ALA A 4 23.02 -24.73 16.34
N MET A 5 24.04 -24.58 15.49
CA MET A 5 23.84 -24.35 14.07
C MET A 5 23.34 -25.66 13.46
N TYR A 6 22.02 -25.81 13.36
CA TYR A 6 21.45 -26.74 12.40
C TYR A 6 21.66 -26.10 11.01
N SER A 7 22.75 -26.47 10.34
CA SER A 7 23.02 -26.02 8.98
C SER A 7 21.97 -26.59 8.05
N TRP A 8 21.03 -25.77 7.62
CA TRP A 8 20.14 -26.11 6.52
C TRP A 8 20.98 -26.16 5.24
N GLY A 9 21.00 -27.32 4.59
CA GLY A 9 21.64 -27.51 3.30
C GLY A 9 21.13 -26.48 2.30
N THR A 10 22.03 -25.61 1.86
CA THR A 10 21.81 -24.55 0.89
C THR A 10 21.22 -25.12 -0.41
N PHE A 11 19.94 -24.83 -0.68
CA PHE A 11 19.42 -24.85 -2.05
C PHE A 11 20.04 -23.67 -2.81
N THR A 12 21.11 -23.92 -3.57
CA THR A 12 21.66 -22.93 -4.51
C THR A 12 21.92 -23.56 -5.87
N GLY A 13 21.10 -23.17 -6.85
CA GLY A 13 21.56 -23.03 -8.23
C GLY A 13 22.46 -21.79 -8.27
N ARG A 14 23.73 -22.02 -8.60
CA ARG A 14 24.82 -21.06 -8.49
C ARG A 14 25.00 -20.35 -9.84
N ASP A 15 24.92 -19.02 -9.87
CA ASP A 15 25.63 -18.19 -10.84
C ASP A 15 26.21 -16.94 -10.16
N LYS A 16 27.41 -16.59 -10.61
CA LYS A 16 28.49 -16.00 -9.82
C LYS A 16 28.76 -14.56 -10.27
N TRP A 17 28.60 -13.63 -9.32
CA TRP A 17 29.30 -12.36 -9.05
C TRP A 17 29.72 -11.43 -10.20
N GLU A 18 29.47 -10.13 -9.98
CA GLU A 18 30.55 -9.13 -9.98
C GLU A 18 30.25 -7.96 -9.02
N LYS A 19 31.29 -7.55 -8.27
CA LYS A 19 31.32 -6.45 -7.28
C LYS A 19 31.84 -5.18 -7.95
N GLY A 20 31.24 -4.03 -7.62
CA GLY A 20 31.83 -2.71 -7.85
C GLY A 20 31.57 -1.80 -6.65
N ALA A 21 32.64 -1.31 -6.04
CA ALA A 21 32.68 -0.42 -4.88
C ALA A 21 32.52 1.05 -5.26
N GLY A 22 32.18 1.92 -4.29
CA GLY A 22 32.45 3.36 -4.39
C GLY A 22 31.50 4.26 -3.61
N GLU A 23 31.97 4.75 -2.47
CA GLU A 23 31.35 5.66 -1.51
C GLU A 23 30.96 7.04 -2.11
N ASN A 24 29.94 7.69 -1.53
CA ASN A 24 30.01 9.09 -1.05
C ASN A 24 28.69 9.54 -0.41
N ALA A 25 28.63 9.46 0.92
CA ALA A 25 27.62 10.12 1.73
C ALA A 25 28.02 11.59 1.96
N ARG A 26 27.24 12.54 1.43
CA ARG A 26 27.36 13.97 1.75
C ARG A 26 26.21 14.41 2.66
N MET A 27 26.58 14.76 3.88
CA MET A 27 25.74 15.33 4.92
C MET A 27 25.12 16.68 4.48
N LEU A 28 23.82 16.85 4.72
CA LEU A 28 23.10 18.12 4.55
C LEU A 28 23.03 18.90 5.89
N PRO A 29 23.15 20.24 5.91
CA PRO A 29 23.19 21.00 7.15
C PRO A 29 21.80 21.20 7.77
N LYS A 30 21.68 20.90 9.07
CA LYS A 30 20.55 21.23 9.95
C LYS A 30 20.53 22.74 10.26
N ALA A 31 20.21 23.58 9.29
CA ALA A 31 20.01 25.02 9.50
C ALA A 31 18.97 25.59 8.53
N GLY A 32 17.72 25.10 8.63
CA GLY A 32 16.61 25.62 7.81
C GLY A 32 15.23 25.42 8.43
N HIS A 33 15.13 24.67 9.53
CA HIS A 33 13.85 24.29 10.11
C HIS A 33 13.30 25.35 11.08
N GLU A 34 14.19 26.04 11.81
CA GLU A 34 13.80 27.08 12.78
C GLU A 34 13.42 28.41 12.09
N GLU A 35 14.08 28.76 10.98
CA GLU A 35 13.72 29.93 10.17
C GLU A 35 12.44 29.72 9.35
N ARG A 36 12.21 28.51 8.81
CA ARG A 36 10.93 28.19 8.14
C ARG A 36 9.75 28.23 9.11
N LYS A 37 9.91 27.77 10.36
CA LYS A 37 8.87 27.90 11.40
C LYS A 37 8.59 29.35 11.80
N LYS A 38 9.62 30.22 11.86
CA LYS A 38 9.44 31.66 12.11
C LYS A 38 8.74 32.38 10.93
N LEU A 39 9.02 31.99 9.69
CA LEU A 39 8.37 32.54 8.50
C LEU A 39 6.90 32.09 8.38
N GLU A 40 6.60 30.82 8.72
CA GLU A 40 5.23 30.29 8.74
C GLU A 40 4.38 30.87 9.85
N THR A 41 4.93 31.10 11.05
CA THR A 41 4.20 31.76 12.14
C THR A 41 3.93 33.24 11.84
N LYS A 42 4.83 33.93 11.12
CA LYS A 42 4.62 35.30 10.62
C LYS A 42 3.57 35.33 9.49
N ARG A 43 3.54 34.35 8.58
CA ARG A 43 2.49 34.17 7.57
C ARG A 43 1.14 33.83 8.19
N LYS A 44 1.07 32.94 9.19
CA LYS A 44 -0.16 32.57 9.91
C LYS A 44 -0.73 33.71 10.74
N ARG A 45 0.13 34.56 11.36
CA ARG A 45 -0.33 35.80 12.01
C ARG A 45 -0.91 36.80 10.99
N LYS A 46 -0.25 37.01 9.85
CA LYS A 46 -0.79 37.88 8.77
C LYS A 46 -2.10 37.34 8.18
N LEU A 47 -2.25 36.03 7.98
CA LEU A 47 -3.49 35.40 7.51
C LEU A 47 -4.62 35.51 8.53
N LYS A 48 -4.34 35.36 9.84
CA LYS A 48 -5.35 35.60 10.89
C LYS A 48 -5.79 37.07 10.97
N THR A 49 -4.88 38.02 10.70
CA THR A 49 -5.23 39.44 10.64
C THR A 49 -6.08 39.77 9.41
N VAL A 50 -5.82 39.12 8.27
CA VAL A 50 -6.60 39.30 7.03
C VAL A 50 -7.97 38.61 7.13
N ALA A 51 -8.04 37.39 7.68
CA ALA A 51 -9.30 36.69 7.94
C ALA A 51 -10.16 37.39 9.02
N GLY A 52 -9.52 37.96 10.05
CA GLY A 52 -10.21 38.79 11.05
C GLY A 52 -10.74 40.11 10.47
N LYS A 53 -10.08 40.68 9.46
CA LYS A 53 -10.58 41.85 8.71
C LYS A 53 -11.70 41.49 7.73
N LEU A 54 -11.63 40.32 7.08
CA LEU A 54 -12.70 39.80 6.20
C LEU A 54 -13.95 39.40 6.98
N LEU A 55 -13.83 38.75 8.14
CA LEU A 55 -14.97 38.41 8.99
C LEU A 55 -15.61 39.65 9.61
N LYS A 56 -14.83 40.71 9.88
CA LYS A 56 -15.38 42.00 10.34
C LYS A 56 -16.11 42.75 9.23
N ALA A 57 -15.68 42.61 7.96
CA ALA A 57 -16.35 43.15 6.78
C ALA A 57 -17.65 42.39 6.41
N VAL A 58 -17.70 41.08 6.67
CA VAL A 58 -18.92 40.27 6.47
C VAL A 58 -19.94 40.49 7.60
N ALA A 59 -19.49 40.79 8.82
CA ALA A 59 -20.38 41.14 9.95
C ALA A 59 -20.94 42.58 9.87
N SER A 60 -20.32 43.47 9.11
CA SER A 60 -20.82 44.82 8.83
C SER A 60 -21.51 44.88 7.45
N GLY A 61 -22.61 44.15 7.30
CA GLY A 61 -23.49 44.15 6.11
C GLY A 61 -24.20 45.48 5.81
N LYS A 62 -23.66 46.63 6.27
CA LYS A 62 -24.17 47.98 6.00
C LYS A 62 -23.31 48.77 5.01
N GLU A 63 -22.05 48.40 4.79
CA GLU A 63 -21.12 49.20 3.96
C GLU A 63 -21.10 48.76 2.48
N ILE A 64 -21.33 47.47 2.19
CA ILE A 64 -21.48 46.98 0.81
C ILE A 64 -22.84 47.42 0.23
N ALA A 65 -23.87 47.48 1.05
CA ALA A 65 -25.15 48.07 0.67
C ALA A 65 -25.02 49.58 0.40
N ALA A 66 -24.16 50.30 1.14
CA ALA A 66 -23.90 51.71 0.91
C ALA A 66 -23.08 51.97 -0.36
N LYS A 67 -22.04 51.18 -0.64
CA LYS A 67 -21.25 51.30 -1.89
C LYS A 67 -22.01 50.83 -3.14
N LYS A 68 -22.83 49.78 -3.01
CA LYS A 68 -23.75 49.36 -4.08
C LYS A 68 -24.88 50.36 -4.30
N ALA A 69 -25.38 50.99 -3.23
CA ALA A 69 -26.36 52.08 -3.33
C ALA A 69 -25.74 53.38 -3.86
N GLU A 70 -24.48 53.70 -3.55
CA GLU A 70 -23.77 54.84 -4.14
C GLU A 70 -23.47 54.61 -5.63
N SER A 71 -23.08 53.40 -6.04
CA SER A 71 -22.89 53.08 -7.46
C SER A 71 -24.21 52.99 -8.24
N GLU A 72 -25.28 52.43 -7.65
CA GLU A 72 -26.64 52.45 -8.23
C GLU A 72 -27.21 53.87 -8.27
N HIS A 73 -26.87 54.74 -7.29
CA HIS A 73 -27.28 56.15 -7.27
C HIS A 73 -26.49 56.97 -8.31
N VAL A 74 -25.20 56.71 -8.51
CA VAL A 74 -24.39 57.38 -9.56
C VAL A 74 -24.78 56.90 -10.97
N ALA A 75 -24.92 55.59 -11.18
CA ALA A 75 -25.40 55.02 -12.45
C ALA A 75 -26.85 55.45 -12.77
N GLY A 76 -27.72 55.45 -11.75
CA GLY A 76 -29.10 55.93 -11.85
C GLY A 76 -29.21 57.44 -12.08
N ASN A 77 -28.26 58.24 -11.60
CA ASN A 77 -28.21 59.69 -11.84
C ASN A 77 -27.65 60.03 -13.23
N LEU A 78 -26.66 59.28 -13.73
CA LEU A 78 -26.15 59.43 -15.10
C LEU A 78 -27.21 59.06 -16.15
N LEU A 79 -27.95 57.95 -15.93
CA LEU A 79 -29.08 57.56 -16.79
C LEU A 79 -30.26 58.55 -16.72
N LYS A 80 -30.56 59.12 -15.55
CA LYS A 80 -31.62 60.15 -15.39
C LYS A 80 -31.29 61.49 -16.03
N MET A 81 -30.02 61.83 -16.20
CA MET A 81 -29.60 63.07 -16.88
C MET A 81 -30.06 63.10 -18.35
N ARG A 82 -30.12 61.94 -19.01
CA ARG A 82 -30.59 61.79 -20.40
C ARG A 82 -32.09 62.02 -20.58
N THR A 83 -32.92 61.70 -19.58
CA THR A 83 -34.38 61.91 -19.68
C THR A 83 -34.79 63.39 -19.59
N ASN A 84 -33.95 64.25 -19.02
CA ASN A 84 -34.28 65.67 -18.79
C ASN A 84 -33.68 66.65 -19.81
N ARG A 85 -32.87 66.17 -20.77
CA ARG A 85 -32.28 66.98 -21.86
C ARG A 85 -32.53 66.31 -23.21
N LYS A 86 -33.80 66.28 -23.63
CA LYS A 86 -34.10 66.39 -25.05
C LYS A 86 -34.25 67.88 -25.32
N GLU A 87 -33.57 68.38 -26.35
CA GLU A 87 -33.52 69.79 -26.80
C GLU A 87 -32.44 70.68 -26.16
N ALA A 88 -31.19 70.46 -26.57
CA ALA A 88 -30.22 71.52 -26.86
C ALA A 88 -29.02 70.91 -27.60
N GLU A 89 -28.77 71.35 -28.83
CA GLU A 89 -27.54 71.03 -29.57
C GLU A 89 -26.34 71.63 -28.81
N GLY A 90 -25.56 70.78 -28.16
CA GLY A 90 -24.32 71.14 -27.46
C GLY A 90 -23.53 69.86 -27.18
N GLU A 91 -22.21 69.91 -27.38
CA GLU A 91 -21.26 68.78 -27.27
C GLU A 91 -21.60 67.82 -26.13
N THR A 92 -21.85 66.56 -26.47
CA THR A 92 -21.98 65.45 -25.53
C THR A 92 -20.69 65.33 -24.72
N SER A 93 -20.80 65.28 -23.39
CA SER A 93 -19.62 65.10 -22.55
C SER A 93 -18.98 63.73 -22.84
N ALA A 94 -17.65 63.63 -22.77
CA ALA A 94 -16.94 62.39 -23.08
C ALA A 94 -17.37 61.19 -22.20
N GLU A 95 -17.85 61.46 -20.98
CA GLU A 95 -18.45 60.47 -20.08
C GLU A 95 -19.81 59.95 -20.60
N GLU A 96 -20.65 60.82 -21.17
CA GLU A 96 -21.91 60.44 -21.82
C GLU A 96 -21.66 59.61 -23.08
N THR A 97 -20.63 59.94 -23.86
CA THR A 97 -20.21 59.17 -25.04
C THR A 97 -19.74 57.76 -24.66
N VAL A 98 -18.98 57.62 -23.56
CA VAL A 98 -18.57 56.30 -23.03
C VAL A 98 -19.80 55.49 -22.61
N CYS A 99 -20.73 56.10 -21.86
CA CYS A 99 -21.98 55.43 -21.48
C CYS A 99 -22.80 54.98 -22.70
N GLU A 100 -22.84 55.80 -23.75
CA GLU A 100 -23.55 55.48 -24.98
C GLU A 100 -22.90 54.30 -25.73
N PHE A 101 -21.56 54.22 -25.75
CA PHE A 101 -20.87 53.04 -26.27
C PHE A 101 -21.14 51.78 -25.45
N ILE A 102 -21.18 51.86 -24.11
CA ILE A 102 -21.50 50.74 -23.23
C ILE A 102 -22.93 50.22 -23.50
N GLU A 103 -23.91 51.12 -23.64
CA GLU A 103 -25.30 50.76 -23.94
C GLU A 103 -25.45 50.12 -25.33
N GLN A 104 -24.70 50.61 -26.31
CA GLN A 104 -24.68 50.06 -27.68
C GLN A 104 -23.91 48.73 -27.79
N GLY A 105 -23.31 48.23 -26.70
CA GLY A 105 -22.49 47.01 -26.72
C GLY A 105 -21.12 47.18 -27.38
N LYS A 106 -20.69 48.43 -27.59
CA LYS A 106 -19.42 48.83 -28.21
C LYS A 106 -18.32 48.96 -27.17
N PHE A 107 -18.04 47.86 -26.48
CA PHE A 107 -17.15 47.80 -25.32
C PHE A 107 -15.70 48.21 -25.62
N PHE A 108 -15.14 47.78 -26.76
CA PHE A 108 -13.76 48.14 -27.14
C PHE A 108 -13.61 49.65 -27.39
N GLN A 109 -14.62 50.28 -27.99
CA GLN A 109 -14.65 51.72 -28.22
C GLN A 109 -14.78 52.47 -26.89
N ALA A 110 -15.58 51.96 -25.95
CA ALA A 110 -15.63 52.47 -24.59
C ALA A 110 -14.27 52.34 -23.88
N CYS A 111 -13.53 51.24 -24.01
CA CYS A 111 -12.18 51.09 -23.44
C CYS A 111 -11.22 52.18 -23.95
N ASN A 112 -11.20 52.43 -25.26
CA ASN A 112 -10.34 53.46 -25.84
C ASN A 112 -10.72 54.86 -25.33
N CYS A 113 -12.01 55.19 -25.27
CA CYS A 113 -12.47 56.48 -24.75
C CYS A 113 -12.14 56.67 -23.26
N ILE A 114 -12.27 55.62 -22.43
CA ILE A 114 -11.88 55.70 -21.01
C ILE A 114 -10.37 55.90 -20.88
N SER A 115 -9.56 55.19 -21.66
CA SER A 115 -8.10 55.36 -21.66
C SER A 115 -7.66 56.75 -22.12
N ASP A 116 -8.32 57.33 -23.13
CA ASP A 116 -8.05 58.69 -23.60
C ASP A 116 -8.44 59.75 -22.54
N LEU A 117 -9.52 59.49 -21.78
CA LEU A 117 -9.94 60.33 -20.67
C LEU A 117 -8.93 60.33 -19.53
N GLU A 118 -8.36 59.18 -19.20
CA GLU A 118 -7.29 59.03 -18.19
C GLU A 118 -6.03 59.84 -18.54
N HIS A 119 -5.73 60.03 -19.84
CA HIS A 119 -4.61 60.83 -20.31
C HIS A 119 -4.88 62.35 -20.35
N SER A 120 -6.13 62.78 -20.20
CA SER A 120 -6.55 64.18 -20.44
C SER A 120 -6.87 64.99 -19.18
N ALA A 121 -7.14 64.38 -18.01
CA ALA A 121 -7.60 65.12 -16.82
C ALA A 121 -7.04 64.59 -15.48
N SER A 122 -6.61 65.53 -14.62
CA SER A 122 -6.00 65.28 -13.29
C SER A 122 -6.96 64.74 -12.22
N ASP A 123 -8.29 64.86 -12.40
CA ASP A 123 -9.34 64.37 -11.49
C ASP A 123 -10.04 63.09 -12.01
N ALA A 124 -9.47 62.44 -13.03
CA ALA A 124 -10.12 61.37 -13.80
C ALA A 124 -10.12 59.98 -13.13
N VAL A 125 -9.25 59.74 -12.14
CA VAL A 125 -8.99 58.39 -11.60
C VAL A 125 -10.22 57.72 -10.97
N GLY A 126 -10.97 58.44 -10.13
CA GLY A 126 -12.16 57.87 -9.48
C GLY A 126 -13.35 57.70 -10.42
N LYS A 127 -13.35 58.42 -11.55
CA LYS A 127 -14.38 58.35 -12.59
C LYS A 127 -14.07 57.28 -13.63
N SER A 128 -12.80 57.06 -13.97
CA SER A 128 -12.41 55.96 -14.84
C SER A 128 -12.65 54.60 -14.18
N GLU A 129 -12.40 54.48 -12.86
CA GLU A 129 -12.72 53.27 -12.09
C GLU A 129 -14.21 52.91 -12.14
N SER A 130 -15.11 53.88 -11.97
CA SER A 130 -16.56 53.63 -12.03
C SER A 130 -17.05 53.30 -13.45
N LEU A 131 -16.44 53.90 -14.48
CA LEU A 131 -16.72 53.58 -15.89
C LEU A 131 -16.22 52.18 -16.28
N TYR A 132 -15.02 51.77 -15.84
CA TYR A 132 -14.54 50.39 -16.05
C TYR A 132 -15.38 49.35 -15.30
N MET A 133 -15.89 49.69 -14.11
CA MET A 133 -16.82 48.83 -13.37
C MET A 133 -18.16 48.64 -14.10
N LEU A 134 -18.75 49.75 -14.59
CA LEU A 134 -19.99 49.72 -15.37
C LEU A 134 -19.81 48.96 -16.69
N LEU A 135 -18.68 49.18 -17.35
CA LEU A 135 -18.29 48.47 -18.56
C LEU A 135 -18.21 46.95 -18.30
N ALA A 136 -17.49 46.53 -17.26
CA ALA A 136 -17.36 45.13 -16.89
C ALA A 136 -18.72 44.48 -16.57
N GLU A 137 -19.57 45.17 -15.80
CA GLU A 137 -20.93 44.69 -15.48
C GLU A 137 -21.74 44.43 -16.76
N ARG A 138 -21.70 45.36 -17.73
CA ARG A 138 -22.43 45.21 -18.98
C ARG A 138 -21.82 44.14 -19.90
N MET A 139 -20.49 44.03 -19.97
CA MET A 139 -19.80 42.95 -20.69
C MET A 139 -20.22 41.57 -20.16
N TRP A 140 -20.27 41.39 -18.84
CA TRP A 140 -20.69 40.12 -18.23
C TRP A 140 -22.18 39.83 -18.38
N ALA A 141 -23.03 40.87 -18.42
CA ALA A 141 -24.44 40.71 -18.78
C ALA A 141 -24.58 40.18 -20.22
N VAL A 142 -23.86 40.76 -21.18
CA VAL A 142 -23.86 40.29 -22.58
C VAL A 142 -23.34 38.86 -22.70
N VAL A 143 -22.26 38.50 -22.01
CA VAL A 143 -21.77 37.12 -21.96
C VAL A 143 -22.83 36.18 -21.36
N GLY A 144 -23.52 36.60 -20.29
CA GLY A 144 -24.63 35.85 -19.70
C GLY A 144 -25.80 35.65 -20.67
N GLU A 145 -26.23 36.70 -21.36
CA GLU A 145 -27.30 36.66 -22.37
C GLU A 145 -26.92 35.74 -23.54
N ALA A 146 -25.67 35.82 -24.02
CA ALA A 146 -25.09 34.95 -25.04
C ALA A 146 -25.10 33.46 -24.66
N LEU A 147 -24.89 33.15 -23.38
CA LEU A 147 -24.94 31.78 -22.88
C LEU A 147 -26.37 31.22 -22.83
N HIS A 148 -27.38 32.06 -22.59
CA HIS A 148 -28.79 31.64 -22.47
C HIS A 148 -29.59 31.72 -23.79
N GLY A 149 -29.18 32.54 -24.76
CA GLY A 149 -29.86 32.72 -26.06
C GLY A 149 -28.98 32.43 -27.28
N SER A 150 -29.57 32.18 -28.44
CA SER A 150 -28.87 32.03 -29.74
C SER A 150 -29.12 33.23 -30.65
N ASP A 151 -29.22 34.42 -30.06
CA ASP A 151 -29.56 35.62 -30.81
C ASP A 151 -28.33 36.17 -31.53
N ARG A 152 -28.40 36.21 -32.87
CA ARG A 152 -27.37 36.84 -33.72
C ARG A 152 -27.17 38.31 -33.36
N VAL A 153 -28.17 38.95 -32.74
CA VAL A 153 -28.10 40.34 -32.26
C VAL A 153 -26.98 40.55 -31.22
N LEU A 154 -26.56 39.50 -30.50
CA LEU A 154 -25.50 39.60 -29.49
C LEU A 154 -24.09 39.34 -30.03
N LEU A 155 -23.93 39.04 -31.32
CA LEU A 155 -22.61 38.72 -31.89
C LEU A 155 -21.67 39.92 -31.87
N GLU A 156 -22.13 41.08 -32.33
CA GLU A 156 -21.32 42.32 -32.35
C GLU A 156 -20.92 42.77 -30.93
N PRO A 157 -21.85 42.82 -29.94
CA PRO A 157 -21.47 43.05 -28.55
C PRO A 157 -20.45 42.05 -28.00
N LEU A 158 -20.59 40.76 -28.30
CA LEU A 158 -19.68 39.72 -27.81
C LEU A 158 -18.30 39.79 -28.47
N GLN A 159 -18.23 40.14 -29.76
CA GLN A 159 -16.98 40.46 -30.45
C GLN A 159 -16.28 41.63 -29.76
N SER A 160 -17.02 42.67 -29.40
CA SER A 160 -16.47 43.80 -28.66
C SER A 160 -15.95 43.42 -27.27
N VAL A 161 -16.55 42.41 -26.60
CA VAL A 161 -15.98 41.81 -25.37
C VAL A 161 -14.62 41.15 -25.65
N GLY A 162 -14.52 40.36 -26.73
CA GLY A 162 -13.27 39.72 -27.14
C GLY A 162 -12.17 40.72 -27.47
N GLU A 163 -12.50 41.79 -28.19
CA GLU A 163 -11.59 42.90 -28.50
C GLU A 163 -11.16 43.65 -27.24
N SER A 164 -12.07 43.88 -26.30
CA SER A 164 -11.76 44.55 -25.02
C SER A 164 -10.78 43.74 -24.15
N LEU A 165 -10.88 42.40 -24.18
CA LEU A 165 -9.93 41.51 -23.50
C LEU A 165 -8.57 41.45 -24.19
N ALA A 166 -8.55 41.51 -25.54
CA ALA A 166 -7.30 41.62 -26.29
C ALA A 166 -6.61 42.96 -26.01
N TRP A 167 -7.39 44.03 -25.91
CA TRP A 167 -6.94 45.36 -25.51
C TRP A 167 -6.38 45.38 -24.08
N GLU A 168 -7.06 44.78 -23.11
CA GLU A 168 -6.59 44.62 -21.72
C GLU A 168 -5.21 43.98 -21.69
N LYS A 169 -5.05 42.86 -22.41
CA LYS A 169 -3.79 42.13 -22.51
C LYS A 169 -2.68 42.97 -23.15
N GLN A 170 -2.99 43.70 -24.22
CA GLN A 170 -2.02 44.59 -24.87
C GLN A 170 -1.56 45.70 -23.91
N LYS A 171 -2.48 46.30 -23.16
CA LYS A 171 -2.16 47.34 -22.16
C LYS A 171 -1.32 46.79 -21.00
N GLU A 172 -1.61 45.57 -20.55
CA GLU A 172 -0.78 44.87 -19.55
C GLU A 172 0.65 44.65 -20.05
N GLU A 173 0.83 44.21 -21.31
CA GLU A 173 2.15 44.01 -21.94
C GLU A 173 2.90 45.35 -22.13
N GLU A 174 2.21 46.41 -22.58
CA GLU A 174 2.78 47.76 -22.72
C GLU A 174 3.17 48.37 -21.36
N TRP A 175 2.45 48.04 -20.29
CA TRP A 175 2.74 48.48 -18.93
C TRP A 175 3.95 47.75 -18.36
N LEU A 176 4.00 46.42 -18.48
CA LEU A 176 5.14 45.59 -18.06
C LEU A 176 6.44 45.92 -18.83
N GLY A 177 6.34 46.43 -20.06
CA GLY A 177 7.47 46.93 -20.84
C GLY A 177 8.01 48.29 -20.42
N ARG A 178 7.30 49.04 -19.56
CA ARG A 178 7.62 50.42 -19.13
C ARG A 178 8.24 50.53 -17.72
N ASP A 179 8.62 49.42 -17.10
CA ASP A 179 9.15 49.33 -15.72
C ASP A 179 10.57 49.92 -15.50
N GLN A 180 10.87 51.04 -16.16
CA GLN A 180 12.03 51.85 -15.84
C GLN A 180 11.74 53.35 -16.00
N GLU A 181 10.60 53.85 -15.50
CA GLU A 181 10.52 55.21 -14.92
C GLU A 181 9.14 55.50 -14.29
N MET A 182 9.21 55.80 -12.98
CA MET A 182 8.26 56.59 -12.17
C MET A 182 7.08 55.89 -11.45
N GLU A 183 7.05 56.16 -10.14
CA GLU A 183 6.03 55.77 -9.16
C GLU A 183 4.71 56.55 -9.30
N SER A 184 3.64 55.86 -8.86
CA SER A 184 2.35 56.36 -8.36
C SER A 184 1.33 56.93 -9.36
N VAL A 185 0.57 56.04 -10.01
CA VAL A 185 -0.81 56.33 -10.45
C VAL A 185 -1.65 55.04 -10.33
N SER A 186 -2.78 55.12 -9.63
CA SER A 186 -3.95 54.23 -9.62
C SER A 186 -3.75 52.70 -9.53
N THR A 187 -4.03 52.12 -8.36
CA THR A 187 -4.09 50.66 -8.12
C THR A 187 -5.24 49.92 -8.82
N TRP A 188 -6.12 50.63 -9.55
CA TRP A 188 -7.25 50.06 -10.25
C TRP A 188 -7.02 50.12 -11.75
N HIS A 189 -6.45 49.03 -12.27
CA HIS A 189 -6.46 48.71 -13.69
C HIS A 189 -7.39 47.50 -13.90
N PRO A 190 -8.07 47.39 -15.05
CA PRO A 190 -8.73 46.15 -15.44
C PRO A 190 -7.65 45.09 -15.64
N ASN A 191 -7.26 44.39 -14.58
CA ASN A 191 -6.24 43.34 -14.58
C ASN A 191 -6.86 41.96 -14.32
N PHE A 192 -8.20 41.89 -14.32
CA PHE A 192 -8.95 40.74 -13.85
C PHE A 192 -10.11 40.36 -14.77
N TRP A 193 -10.37 41.07 -15.87
CA TRP A 193 -11.52 40.76 -16.71
C TRP A 193 -11.42 39.37 -17.32
N LYS A 194 -10.20 38.92 -17.64
CA LYS A 194 -9.97 37.52 -18.03
C LYS A 194 -10.40 36.52 -16.95
N LYS A 195 -10.07 36.76 -15.68
CA LYS A 195 -10.45 35.86 -14.57
C LYS A 195 -11.95 35.93 -14.28
N ASP A 196 -12.54 37.12 -14.37
CA ASP A 196 -13.98 37.31 -14.19
C ASP A 196 -14.77 36.59 -15.29
N LEU A 197 -14.31 36.66 -16.54
CA LEU A 197 -14.87 35.89 -17.65
C LEU A 197 -14.76 34.39 -17.38
N GLU A 198 -13.58 33.91 -16.96
CA GLU A 198 -13.37 32.50 -16.64
C GLU A 198 -14.29 32.03 -15.51
N GLU A 199 -14.49 32.84 -14.47
CA GLU A 199 -15.39 32.54 -13.37
C GLU A 199 -16.84 32.47 -13.84
N LYS A 200 -17.30 33.44 -14.64
CA LYS A 200 -18.66 33.45 -15.19
C LYS A 200 -18.94 32.26 -16.08
N LEU A 201 -18.00 31.92 -16.96
CA LEU A 201 -18.10 30.75 -17.82
C LEU A 201 -18.12 29.47 -16.97
N THR A 202 -17.23 29.34 -15.99
CA THR A 202 -17.17 28.16 -15.10
C THR A 202 -18.46 27.99 -14.29
N GLN A 203 -19.02 29.08 -13.76
CA GLN A 203 -20.31 29.06 -13.02
C GLN A 203 -21.46 28.60 -13.92
N TYR A 204 -21.52 29.11 -15.16
CA TYR A 204 -22.52 28.68 -16.12
C TYR A 204 -22.37 27.19 -16.44
N MET A 205 -21.16 26.73 -16.77
CA MET A 205 -20.91 25.32 -17.10
C MET A 205 -21.25 24.40 -15.92
N ALA A 206 -20.87 24.78 -14.69
CA ALA A 206 -21.21 24.02 -13.49
C ALA A 206 -22.72 23.92 -13.25
N ALA A 207 -23.50 24.93 -13.62
CA ALA A 207 -24.96 24.91 -13.53
C ALA A 207 -25.61 24.00 -14.60
N GLN A 208 -24.97 23.81 -15.75
CA GLN A 208 -25.46 22.94 -16.83
C GLN A 208 -25.14 21.46 -16.61
N ILE A 209 -24.12 21.15 -15.79
CA ILE A 209 -23.75 19.77 -15.47
C ILE A 209 -24.86 19.14 -14.61
N PRO A 210 -25.47 18.01 -15.05
CA PRO A 210 -26.44 17.29 -14.24
C PRO A 210 -25.86 16.91 -12.88
N ARG A 211 -26.65 17.10 -11.82
CA ARG A 211 -26.24 16.68 -10.47
C ARG A 211 -26.23 15.16 -10.39
N PHE A 212 -25.07 14.60 -10.06
CA PHE A 212 -24.96 13.19 -9.69
C PHE A 212 -25.20 13.02 -8.19
N VAL A 213 -26.19 12.21 -7.82
CA VAL A 213 -26.43 11.81 -6.43
C VAL A 213 -26.19 10.30 -6.33
N PRO A 214 -25.12 9.85 -5.66
CA PRO A 214 -24.86 8.42 -5.47
C PRO A 214 -25.97 7.80 -4.62
N THR A 215 -26.55 6.69 -5.07
CA THR A 215 -27.54 5.91 -4.31
C THR A 215 -26.97 4.50 -4.15
N CYS A 216 -26.46 4.18 -2.95
CA CYS A 216 -25.75 2.92 -2.69
C CYS A 216 -26.47 1.69 -3.28
N ASN A 217 -25.65 0.80 -3.84
CA ASN A 217 -25.95 -0.56 -4.34
C ASN A 217 -26.28 -0.66 -5.85
N THR A 218 -26.39 0.45 -6.57
CA THR A 218 -26.57 0.48 -8.05
C THR A 218 -25.62 1.46 -8.73
N ASP A 219 -24.48 1.72 -8.08
CA ASP A 219 -23.64 2.88 -8.35
C ASP A 219 -22.95 2.83 -9.72
N GLU A 220 -22.61 1.66 -10.25
CA GLU A 220 -21.95 1.54 -11.56
C GLU A 220 -22.92 1.83 -12.73
N ALA A 221 -24.14 1.27 -12.68
CA ALA A 221 -25.14 1.52 -13.71
C ALA A 221 -25.65 2.96 -13.68
N ALA A 222 -25.84 3.53 -12.48
CA ALA A 222 -26.17 4.93 -12.29
C ALA A 222 -25.03 5.84 -12.81
N LEU A 223 -23.77 5.47 -12.58
CA LEU A 223 -22.62 6.19 -13.11
C LEU A 223 -22.55 6.12 -14.63
N LYS A 224 -22.75 4.95 -15.24
CA LYS A 224 -22.84 4.79 -16.70
C LYS A 224 -23.98 5.63 -17.30
N GLN A 225 -25.15 5.63 -16.65
CA GLN A 225 -26.28 6.46 -17.06
C GLN A 225 -25.95 7.95 -16.96
N HIS A 226 -25.30 8.38 -15.89
CA HIS A 226 -24.88 9.77 -15.69
C HIS A 226 -23.85 10.21 -16.74
N LEU A 227 -22.86 9.37 -17.04
CA LEU A 227 -21.89 9.65 -18.11
C LEU A 227 -22.55 9.69 -19.50
N SER A 228 -23.56 8.85 -19.75
CA SER A 228 -24.39 8.90 -20.95
C SER A 228 -25.22 10.19 -21.04
N GLN A 229 -25.77 10.67 -19.91
CA GLN A 229 -26.45 11.96 -19.85
C GLN A 229 -25.49 13.11 -20.16
N LEU A 230 -24.26 13.09 -19.63
CA LEU A 230 -23.24 14.07 -19.98
C LEU A 230 -22.93 14.05 -21.48
N GLU A 231 -22.81 12.85 -22.07
CA GLU A 231 -22.54 12.67 -23.51
C GLU A 231 -23.67 13.22 -24.39
N THR A 232 -24.93 13.04 -23.98
CA THR A 232 -26.11 13.37 -24.79
C THR A 232 -26.72 14.74 -24.55
N THR A 233 -26.49 15.35 -23.37
CA THR A 233 -27.12 16.63 -22.99
C THR A 233 -26.10 17.75 -22.83
N PHE A 234 -25.01 17.50 -22.11
CA PHE A 234 -24.02 18.53 -21.80
C PHE A 234 -23.10 18.80 -23.00
N LEU A 235 -22.50 17.76 -23.58
CA LEU A 235 -21.55 17.94 -24.70
C LEU A 235 -22.17 18.62 -25.95
N PRO A 236 -23.38 18.26 -26.41
CA PRO A 236 -23.98 18.92 -27.58
C PRO A 236 -24.32 20.39 -27.31
N ASN A 237 -24.69 20.75 -26.07
CA ASN A 237 -24.94 22.14 -25.68
C ASN A 237 -23.64 22.97 -25.77
N LEU A 238 -22.52 22.41 -25.30
CA LEU A 238 -21.21 23.06 -25.45
C LEU A 238 -20.84 23.27 -26.92
N GLU A 239 -21.07 22.27 -27.76
CA GLU A 239 -20.74 22.32 -29.19
C GLU A 239 -21.57 23.36 -29.93
N HIS A 240 -22.87 23.41 -29.67
CA HIS A 240 -23.76 24.40 -30.27
C HIS A 240 -23.31 25.83 -30.00
N LYS A 241 -22.84 26.13 -28.79
CA LYS A 241 -22.37 27.46 -28.39
C LYS A 241 -20.95 27.78 -28.87
N SER A 242 -20.13 26.76 -29.16
CA SER A 242 -18.72 26.95 -29.54
C SER A 242 -18.54 27.78 -30.81
N GLY A 243 -19.44 27.66 -31.79
CA GLY A 243 -19.41 28.46 -33.03
C GLY A 243 -19.60 29.95 -32.73
N PHE A 244 -20.54 30.27 -31.83
CA PHE A 244 -20.83 31.64 -31.42
C PHE A 244 -19.65 32.31 -30.69
N PHE A 245 -19.02 31.59 -29.75
CA PHE A 245 -17.81 32.10 -29.06
C PHE A 245 -16.56 32.11 -29.96
N ARG A 246 -16.52 31.31 -31.02
CA ARG A 246 -15.47 31.36 -32.05
C ARG A 246 -15.56 32.62 -32.88
N GLU A 247 -16.75 32.95 -33.36
CA GLU A 247 -16.99 34.18 -34.14
C GLU A 247 -16.70 35.44 -33.31
N ALA A 248 -16.79 35.35 -31.97
CA ALA A 248 -16.43 36.42 -31.04
C ALA A 248 -14.96 36.46 -30.57
N GLY A 249 -14.09 35.55 -31.04
CA GLY A 249 -12.69 35.50 -30.61
C GLY A 249 -12.45 34.96 -29.19
N LEU A 250 -13.47 34.38 -28.55
CA LEU A 250 -13.44 33.91 -27.15
C LEU A 250 -13.31 32.39 -27.02
N LEU A 251 -13.18 31.65 -28.12
CA LEU A 251 -13.20 30.18 -28.15
C LEU A 251 -12.17 29.54 -27.21
N VAL A 252 -10.96 30.08 -27.10
CA VAL A 252 -9.89 29.50 -26.26
C VAL A 252 -10.27 29.55 -24.79
N THR A 253 -10.78 30.69 -24.31
CA THR A 253 -11.23 30.85 -22.92
C THR A 253 -12.47 30.01 -22.66
N TYR A 254 -13.42 29.99 -23.59
CA TYR A 254 -14.61 29.16 -23.53
C TYR A 254 -14.27 27.67 -23.40
N ALA A 255 -13.46 27.14 -24.32
CA ALA A 255 -13.05 25.74 -24.32
C ALA A 255 -12.34 25.37 -23.01
N ARG A 256 -11.39 26.19 -22.55
CA ARG A 256 -10.66 25.95 -21.30
C ARG A 256 -11.59 25.89 -20.08
N CYS A 257 -12.59 26.76 -19.98
CA CYS A 257 -13.58 26.70 -18.91
C CYS A 257 -14.44 25.44 -18.99
N CYS A 258 -14.86 25.02 -20.19
CA CYS A 258 -15.56 23.75 -20.38
C CYS A 258 -14.73 22.57 -19.89
N HIS A 259 -13.43 22.54 -20.22
CA HIS A 259 -12.50 21.51 -19.77
C HIS A 259 -12.33 21.50 -18.26
N ALA A 260 -12.12 22.68 -17.65
CA ALA A 260 -11.95 22.81 -16.21
C ALA A 260 -13.21 22.32 -15.46
N SER A 261 -14.40 22.71 -15.93
CA SER A 261 -15.67 22.28 -15.33
C SER A 261 -15.91 20.77 -15.49
N LEU A 262 -15.70 20.22 -16.69
CA LEU A 262 -15.86 18.78 -16.93
C LEU A 262 -14.84 17.98 -16.10
N SER A 263 -13.57 18.38 -16.11
CA SER A 263 -12.55 17.70 -15.32
C SER A 263 -12.81 17.79 -13.83
N SER A 264 -13.24 18.95 -13.34
CA SER A 264 -13.61 19.12 -11.94
C SER A 264 -14.75 18.16 -11.57
N HIS A 265 -15.74 18.00 -12.44
CA HIS A 265 -16.85 17.07 -12.22
C HIS A 265 -16.43 15.60 -12.27
N LEU A 266 -15.62 15.19 -13.25
CA LEU A 266 -15.11 13.81 -13.31
C LEU A 266 -14.21 13.49 -12.10
N SER A 267 -13.48 14.50 -11.61
CA SER A 267 -12.71 14.38 -10.37
C SER A 267 -13.63 14.19 -9.17
N THR A 268 -14.74 14.93 -9.04
CA THR A 268 -15.68 14.73 -7.92
C THR A 268 -16.37 13.37 -7.96
N LEU A 269 -16.61 12.79 -9.15
CA LEU A 269 -17.14 11.42 -9.29
C LEU A 269 -16.15 10.37 -8.77
N THR A 270 -14.85 10.61 -8.91
CA THR A 270 -13.77 9.68 -8.53
C THR A 270 -13.11 9.99 -7.17
N ASP A 271 -13.34 11.18 -6.61
CA ASP A 271 -12.77 11.63 -5.33
C ASP A 271 -13.55 11.19 -4.09
N ASN A 272 -14.65 10.45 -4.26
CA ASN A 272 -15.35 9.83 -3.15
C ASN A 272 -14.40 8.89 -2.38
N ARG A 273 -14.38 8.96 -1.03
CA ARG A 273 -13.52 8.12 -0.17
C ARG A 273 -13.72 6.61 -0.38
N HIS A 274 -14.86 6.25 -0.98
CA HIS A 274 -15.27 4.88 -1.28
C HIS A 274 -15.31 4.57 -2.79
N CYS A 275 -14.65 5.38 -3.63
CA CYS A 275 -14.59 5.08 -5.06
C CYS A 275 -13.89 3.74 -5.31
N THR A 276 -14.54 2.87 -6.08
CA THR A 276 -14.05 1.52 -6.38
C THR A 276 -13.28 1.48 -7.69
N PHE A 277 -12.46 0.43 -7.88
CA PHE A 277 -11.74 0.21 -9.13
C PHE A 277 -12.70 0.21 -10.33
N SER A 278 -13.84 -0.48 -10.25
CA SER A 278 -14.83 -0.53 -11.33
C SER A 278 -15.38 0.86 -11.68
N GLN A 279 -15.67 1.69 -10.67
CA GLN A 279 -16.16 3.05 -10.90
C GLN A 279 -15.11 3.93 -11.62
N CYS A 280 -13.86 3.89 -11.16
CA CYS A 280 -12.75 4.58 -11.83
C CYS A 280 -12.56 4.09 -13.27
N LEU A 281 -12.69 2.78 -13.48
CA LEU A 281 -12.55 2.12 -14.78
C LEU A 281 -13.61 2.60 -15.78
N VAL A 282 -14.86 2.71 -15.34
CA VAL A 282 -15.98 3.25 -16.15
C VAL A 282 -15.73 4.71 -16.56
N VAL A 283 -15.26 5.55 -15.63
CA VAL A 283 -14.92 6.95 -15.94
C VAL A 283 -13.75 7.02 -16.92
N TYR A 284 -12.72 6.20 -16.72
CA TYR A 284 -11.57 6.13 -17.61
C TYR A 284 -11.96 5.69 -19.03
N GLU A 285 -12.79 4.64 -19.15
CA GLU A 285 -13.30 4.15 -20.43
C GLU A 285 -14.06 5.25 -21.18
N TRP A 286 -14.92 5.99 -20.46
CA TRP A 286 -15.65 7.11 -21.04
C TRP A 286 -14.72 8.23 -21.52
N CYS A 287 -13.72 8.63 -20.71
CA CYS A 287 -12.72 9.63 -21.10
C CYS A 287 -11.94 9.18 -22.35
N LEU A 288 -11.55 7.90 -22.41
CA LEU A 288 -10.83 7.32 -23.54
C LEU A 288 -11.69 7.28 -24.81
N LYS A 289 -12.97 6.91 -24.69
CA LYS A 289 -13.95 6.96 -25.79
C LYS A 289 -14.07 8.39 -26.31
N MET A 290 -14.19 9.37 -25.42
CA MET A 290 -14.28 10.79 -25.80
C MET A 290 -13.04 11.27 -26.55
N TYR A 291 -11.85 10.88 -26.10
CA TYR A 291 -10.59 11.20 -26.79
C TYR A 291 -10.50 10.55 -28.18
N LYS A 292 -10.89 9.26 -28.32
CA LYS A 292 -10.90 8.56 -29.61
C LYS A 292 -11.92 9.17 -30.59
N SER A 293 -13.08 9.59 -30.08
CA SER A 293 -14.10 10.27 -30.89
C SER A 293 -13.65 11.67 -31.34
N GLY A 294 -12.94 12.41 -30.49
CA GLY A 294 -12.42 13.75 -30.81
C GLY A 294 -11.17 13.77 -31.71
N SER A 295 -10.39 12.68 -31.72
CA SER A 295 -9.20 12.51 -32.58
C SER A 295 -9.49 11.89 -33.95
N GLY A 296 -10.76 11.57 -34.23
CA GLY A 296 -11.24 10.82 -35.39
C GLY A 296 -11.15 11.52 -36.74
N THR A 297 -9.94 11.64 -37.27
CA THR A 297 -9.69 11.55 -38.72
C THR A 297 -9.53 10.06 -39.07
N CYS A 298 -10.62 9.29 -39.16
CA CYS A 298 -10.63 8.00 -39.88
C CYS A 298 -12.05 7.43 -40.03
N LEU A 299 -12.45 7.24 -41.31
CA LEU A 299 -13.47 6.30 -41.81
C LEU A 299 -14.97 6.60 -41.58
N ARG A 300 -15.42 7.83 -41.85
CA ARG A 300 -16.79 8.05 -42.37
C ARG A 300 -16.73 9.01 -43.56
N PRO A 301 -17.44 8.76 -44.68
CA PRO A 301 -17.46 9.68 -45.81
C PRO A 301 -17.95 11.04 -45.33
N ARG A 302 -17.07 12.01 -45.50
CA ARG A 302 -17.22 13.42 -45.15
C ARG A 302 -18.44 13.99 -45.87
N GLN A 303 -19.53 14.21 -45.15
CA GLN A 303 -20.55 15.18 -45.52
C GLN A 303 -20.55 16.28 -44.45
N THR A 304 -19.83 17.35 -44.77
CA THR A 304 -20.06 18.73 -44.33
C THR A 304 -20.53 18.98 -42.90
N SER A 305 -19.57 19.20 -42.00
CA SER A 305 -19.50 20.41 -41.16
C SER A 305 -18.11 20.49 -40.52
N GLN A 306 -17.39 21.60 -40.70
CA GLN A 306 -16.11 21.88 -40.01
C GLN A 306 -16.33 22.35 -38.55
N HIS A 307 -17.44 21.92 -37.93
CA HIS A 307 -17.98 22.53 -36.71
C HIS A 307 -17.62 21.81 -35.41
N SER A 308 -16.79 20.76 -35.45
CA SER A 308 -16.47 20.05 -34.22
C SER A 308 -15.68 20.93 -33.24
N LEU A 309 -16.16 21.00 -32.01
CA LEU A 309 -15.32 21.22 -30.84
C LEU A 309 -14.26 20.12 -30.86
N ALA A 310 -13.14 20.36 -31.53
CA ALA A 310 -11.91 19.74 -31.11
C ALA A 310 -11.62 20.34 -29.74
N LEU A 311 -12.27 19.78 -28.70
CA LEU A 311 -11.78 19.82 -27.32
C LEU A 311 -10.28 19.69 -27.44
N ASP A 312 -9.55 20.68 -26.91
CA ASP A 312 -8.11 20.71 -27.07
C ASP A 312 -7.55 19.36 -26.65
N VAL A 313 -6.88 18.69 -27.59
CA VAL A 313 -6.42 17.30 -27.45
C VAL A 313 -5.55 17.17 -26.19
N GLN A 314 -4.81 18.23 -25.85
CA GLN A 314 -3.98 18.29 -24.64
C GLN A 314 -4.82 18.26 -23.36
N SER A 315 -5.95 18.96 -23.34
CA SER A 315 -6.85 19.01 -22.18
C SER A 315 -7.55 17.67 -21.93
N LEU A 316 -7.95 16.94 -22.98
CA LEU A 316 -8.51 15.58 -22.84
C LEU A 316 -7.45 14.56 -22.38
N VAL A 317 -6.23 14.66 -22.90
CA VAL A 317 -5.10 13.83 -22.44
C VAL A 317 -4.86 14.05 -20.95
N TRP A 318 -4.89 15.30 -20.48
CA TRP A 318 -4.71 15.60 -19.07
C TRP A 318 -5.79 14.97 -18.18
N ILE A 319 -7.06 15.02 -18.60
CA ILE A 319 -8.17 14.37 -17.88
C ILE A 319 -7.94 12.86 -17.80
N ILE A 320 -7.59 12.22 -18.92
CA ILE A 320 -7.30 10.78 -18.98
C ILE A 320 -6.17 10.41 -18.02
N LEU A 321 -5.06 11.15 -18.05
CA LEU A 321 -3.92 10.91 -17.16
C LEU A 321 -4.30 11.06 -15.69
N LYS A 322 -5.13 12.05 -15.35
CA LYS A 322 -5.58 12.26 -13.97
C LYS A 322 -6.50 11.14 -13.49
N THR A 323 -7.44 10.70 -14.34
CA THR A 323 -8.29 9.55 -14.04
C THR A 323 -7.48 8.27 -13.93
N GLU A 324 -6.48 8.08 -14.78
CA GLU A 324 -5.55 6.95 -14.73
C GLU A 324 -4.78 6.90 -13.40
N GLU A 325 -4.16 8.02 -13.01
CA GLU A 325 -3.44 8.14 -11.73
C GLU A 325 -4.34 7.74 -10.55
N LYS A 326 -5.60 8.19 -10.59
CA LYS A 326 -6.59 7.86 -9.56
C LYS A 326 -6.96 6.37 -9.58
N LEU A 327 -7.20 5.80 -10.76
CA LEU A 327 -7.50 4.39 -10.95
C LEU A 327 -6.38 3.49 -10.42
N LEU A 328 -5.13 3.84 -10.73
CA LEU A 328 -3.95 3.14 -10.22
C LEU A 328 -3.83 3.26 -8.70
N ALA A 329 -4.11 4.43 -8.11
CA ALA A 329 -4.13 4.60 -6.66
C ALA A 329 -5.23 3.75 -5.97
N VAL A 330 -6.41 3.66 -6.57
CA VAL A 330 -7.50 2.80 -6.06
C VAL A 330 -7.16 1.33 -6.21
N THR A 331 -6.56 0.93 -7.34
CA THR A 331 -6.04 -0.43 -7.57
C THR A 331 -5.11 -0.84 -6.44
N ARG A 332 -4.10 -0.01 -6.15
CA ARG A 332 -3.13 -0.23 -5.07
C ARG A 332 -3.85 -0.46 -3.73
N LYS A 333 -4.77 0.45 -3.37
CA LYS A 333 -5.52 0.37 -2.11
C LYS A 333 -6.38 -0.89 -2.00
N GLU A 334 -7.11 -1.25 -3.04
CA GLU A 334 -7.98 -2.43 -3.03
C GLU A 334 -7.19 -3.74 -3.00
N VAL A 335 -6.10 -3.84 -3.77
CA VAL A 335 -5.22 -5.01 -3.76
C VAL A 335 -4.55 -5.17 -2.39
N GLY A 336 -3.99 -4.09 -1.83
CA GLY A 336 -3.40 -4.12 -0.49
C GLY A 336 -4.38 -4.58 0.57
N LYS A 337 -5.60 -4.00 0.59
CA LYS A 337 -6.67 -4.41 1.53
C LYS A 337 -7.07 -5.88 1.36
N ALA A 338 -7.20 -6.35 0.12
CA ALA A 338 -7.57 -7.74 -0.15
C ALA A 338 -6.46 -8.71 0.28
N LEU A 339 -5.19 -8.35 0.13
CA LEU A 339 -4.05 -9.14 0.63
C LEU A 339 -4.01 -9.16 2.16
N GLU A 340 -4.20 -8.01 2.83
CA GLU A 340 -4.28 -7.93 4.29
C GLU A 340 -5.40 -8.83 4.84
N GLU A 341 -6.60 -8.79 4.24
CA GLU A 341 -7.73 -9.64 4.63
C GLU A 341 -7.46 -11.13 4.36
N ALA A 342 -6.74 -11.44 3.27
CA ALA A 342 -6.42 -12.82 2.88
C ALA A 342 -5.35 -13.49 3.76
N PHE A 343 -4.51 -12.70 4.45
CA PHE A 343 -3.33 -13.18 5.17
C PHE A 343 -3.27 -12.78 6.65
N GLU A 344 -4.39 -12.33 7.22
CA GLU A 344 -4.50 -11.97 8.64
C GLU A 344 -3.98 -13.09 9.57
N ILE A 345 -3.04 -12.73 10.44
CA ILE A 345 -2.38 -13.68 11.34
C ILE A 345 -3.42 -14.30 12.29
N GLY A 346 -3.43 -15.63 12.37
CA GLY A 346 -4.35 -16.36 13.24
C GLY A 346 -5.71 -16.67 12.61
N LYS A 347 -5.96 -16.27 11.36
CA LYS A 347 -7.09 -16.79 10.55
C LYS A 347 -6.68 -18.03 9.75
N THR A 348 -7.66 -18.69 9.15
CA THR A 348 -7.41 -19.83 8.25
C THR A 348 -6.82 -19.31 6.95
N PRO A 349 -5.74 -19.93 6.44
CA PRO A 349 -5.13 -19.49 5.19
C PRO A 349 -6.10 -19.53 4.01
N CYS A 350 -6.02 -18.53 3.14
CA CYS A 350 -6.80 -18.49 1.91
C CYS A 350 -6.27 -19.48 0.85
N ALA A 351 -7.05 -19.77 -0.18
CA ALA A 351 -6.56 -20.56 -1.32
C ALA A 351 -5.64 -19.71 -2.20
N ASP A 352 -4.59 -20.31 -2.75
CA ASP A 352 -3.70 -19.64 -3.70
C ASP A 352 -4.44 -19.15 -4.96
N ALA A 353 -5.49 -19.85 -5.38
CA ALA A 353 -6.38 -19.39 -6.45
C ALA A 353 -7.09 -18.07 -6.11
N ALA A 354 -7.52 -17.87 -4.85
CA ALA A 354 -8.15 -16.62 -4.42
C ALA A 354 -7.14 -15.46 -4.46
N VAL A 355 -5.89 -15.71 -4.06
CA VAL A 355 -4.81 -14.71 -4.17
C VAL A 355 -4.59 -14.33 -5.63
N VAL A 356 -4.43 -15.30 -6.53
CA VAL A 356 -4.26 -15.03 -7.97
C VAL A 356 -5.45 -14.25 -8.54
N GLN A 357 -6.66 -14.54 -8.09
CA GLN A 357 -7.88 -13.90 -8.56
C GLN A 357 -7.93 -12.40 -8.24
N ILE A 358 -7.44 -11.97 -7.06
CA ILE A 358 -7.36 -10.55 -6.66
C ILE A 358 -6.65 -9.70 -7.73
N PHE A 359 -5.58 -10.23 -8.32
CA PHE A 359 -4.79 -9.56 -9.35
C PHE A 359 -5.46 -9.70 -10.71
N ARG A 360 -5.84 -10.93 -11.06
CA ARG A 360 -6.38 -11.29 -12.37
C ARG A 360 -7.58 -10.42 -12.76
N GLU A 361 -8.56 -10.27 -11.85
CA GLU A 361 -9.80 -9.54 -12.13
C GLU A 361 -9.53 -8.09 -12.57
N LYS A 362 -8.58 -7.42 -11.91
CA LYS A 362 -8.24 -6.02 -12.25
C LYS A 362 -7.47 -5.92 -13.55
N MET A 363 -6.54 -6.85 -13.79
CA MET A 363 -5.74 -6.88 -15.02
C MET A 363 -6.60 -7.17 -16.26
N GLU A 364 -7.49 -8.16 -16.17
CA GLU A 364 -8.41 -8.53 -17.26
C GLU A 364 -9.41 -7.39 -17.54
N ALA A 365 -9.98 -6.78 -16.49
CA ALA A 365 -10.86 -5.62 -16.63
C ALA A 365 -10.17 -4.42 -17.29
N ALA A 366 -8.90 -4.14 -16.94
CA ALA A 366 -8.11 -3.10 -17.58
C ALA A 366 -7.75 -3.45 -19.04
N GLN A 367 -7.43 -4.72 -19.31
CA GLN A 367 -7.09 -5.21 -20.64
C GLN A 367 -8.26 -5.08 -21.62
N HIS A 368 -9.49 -5.27 -21.17
CA HIS A 368 -10.69 -5.04 -21.97
C HIS A 368 -10.81 -3.60 -22.50
N ILE A 369 -10.18 -2.62 -21.84
CA ILE A 369 -10.18 -1.21 -22.29
C ILE A 369 -8.96 -0.90 -23.14
N SER A 370 -7.75 -1.22 -22.64
CA SER A 370 -6.50 -1.05 -23.39
C SER A 370 -5.34 -1.85 -22.79
N GLU A 371 -4.43 -2.29 -23.65
CA GLU A 371 -3.20 -2.99 -23.26
C GLU A 371 -2.30 -2.12 -22.36
N SER A 372 -2.09 -0.84 -22.72
CA SER A 372 -1.27 0.07 -21.92
C SER A 372 -1.81 0.30 -20.50
N LEU A 373 -3.14 0.34 -20.31
CA LEU A 373 -3.71 0.43 -18.96
C LEU A 373 -3.47 -0.87 -18.17
N SER A 374 -3.60 -2.03 -18.84
CA SER A 374 -3.37 -3.33 -18.21
C SER A 374 -1.94 -3.46 -17.71
N GLU A 375 -0.93 -3.06 -18.51
CA GLU A 375 0.48 -3.04 -18.10
C GLU A 375 0.73 -2.17 -16.87
N LYS A 376 0.10 -0.99 -16.80
CA LYS A 376 0.22 -0.09 -15.63
C LYS A 376 -0.46 -0.66 -14.39
N VAL A 377 -1.64 -1.26 -14.55
CA VAL A 377 -2.37 -1.93 -13.46
C VAL A 377 -1.56 -3.13 -12.95
N GLU A 378 -1.00 -3.94 -13.85
CA GLU A 378 -0.11 -5.03 -13.52
C GLU A 378 1.09 -4.55 -12.69
N ALA A 379 1.81 -3.52 -13.17
CA ALA A 379 2.96 -2.96 -12.48
C ALA A 379 2.61 -2.52 -11.05
N VAL A 380 1.48 -1.81 -10.88
CA VAL A 380 0.99 -1.37 -9.57
C VAL A 380 0.62 -2.55 -8.67
N CYS A 381 -0.01 -3.59 -9.20
CA CYS A 381 -0.33 -4.78 -8.44
C CYS A 381 0.93 -5.53 -7.96
N LEU A 382 1.94 -5.68 -8.83
CA LEU A 382 3.22 -6.31 -8.47
C LEU A 382 4.00 -5.49 -7.43
N GLU A 383 4.00 -4.16 -7.56
CA GLU A 383 4.57 -3.26 -6.54
C GLU A 383 3.84 -3.39 -5.20
N GLU A 384 2.50 -3.43 -5.22
CA GLU A 384 1.71 -3.56 -4.01
C GLU A 384 1.93 -4.92 -3.34
N CYS A 385 2.11 -6.00 -4.11
CA CYS A 385 2.48 -7.30 -3.55
C CYS A 385 3.80 -7.23 -2.77
N LEU A 386 4.80 -6.51 -3.28
CA LEU A 386 6.07 -6.30 -2.58
C LEU A 386 5.91 -5.44 -1.33
N SER A 387 5.13 -4.36 -1.41
CA SER A 387 4.79 -3.49 -0.28
C SER A 387 4.10 -4.28 0.83
N PHE A 388 3.11 -5.09 0.46
CA PHE A 388 2.41 -6.01 1.34
C PHE A 388 3.37 -7.01 1.99
N LEU A 389 4.23 -7.70 1.22
CA LEU A 389 5.17 -8.68 1.78
C LEU A 389 6.15 -8.06 2.78
N GLN A 390 6.60 -6.83 2.52
CA GLN A 390 7.44 -6.09 3.46
C GLN A 390 6.67 -5.74 4.75
N SER A 391 5.42 -5.29 4.62
CA SER A 391 4.55 -5.01 5.77
C SER A 391 4.28 -6.30 6.58
N TYR A 392 3.93 -7.38 5.90
CA TYR A 392 3.63 -8.69 6.47
C TYR A 392 4.84 -9.30 7.17
N GLU A 393 6.05 -9.19 6.60
CA GLU A 393 7.29 -9.61 7.27
C GLU A 393 7.48 -8.89 8.60
N ASN A 394 7.21 -7.58 8.66
CA ASN A 394 7.30 -6.83 9.91
C ASN A 394 6.19 -7.21 10.90
N GLU A 395 4.98 -7.46 10.41
CA GLU A 395 3.87 -7.94 11.23
C GLU A 395 4.18 -9.30 11.86
N VAL A 396 4.69 -10.25 11.07
CA VAL A 396 5.15 -11.56 11.54
C VAL A 396 6.25 -11.38 12.59
N ARG A 397 7.27 -10.56 12.32
CA ARG A 397 8.35 -10.32 13.26
C ARG A 397 7.87 -9.74 14.59
N ASN A 398 6.93 -8.79 14.54
CA ASN A 398 6.31 -8.23 15.74
C ASN A 398 5.48 -9.27 16.49
N PHE A 399 4.73 -10.09 15.76
CA PHE A 399 3.92 -11.17 16.31
C PHE A 399 4.78 -12.23 17.03
N LEU A 400 5.96 -12.57 16.49
CA LEU A 400 6.90 -13.50 17.11
C LEU A 400 7.58 -12.94 18.38
N GLN A 401 7.64 -11.62 18.55
CA GLN A 401 8.25 -10.97 19.73
C GLN A 401 7.31 -10.84 20.93
N ILE A 402 6.01 -11.15 20.78
CA ILE A 402 5.04 -10.99 21.88
C ILE A 402 5.34 -12.01 22.99
N ASP A 403 5.72 -11.50 24.16
CA ASP A 403 5.90 -12.28 25.39
C ASP A 403 4.62 -13.05 25.74
N GLY A 404 4.76 -14.36 26.00
CA GLY A 404 3.61 -15.25 26.22
C GLY A 404 3.29 -16.18 25.05
N CYS A 405 4.28 -16.51 24.22
CA CYS A 405 4.30 -17.58 23.22
C CYS A 405 3.14 -17.54 22.20
N PRO A 406 3.39 -17.09 20.96
CA PRO A 406 2.57 -17.48 19.82
C PRO A 406 2.38 -19.00 19.84
N GLY A 407 1.14 -19.47 19.78
CA GLY A 407 0.87 -20.91 19.79
C GLY A 407 1.58 -21.63 18.63
N ILE A 408 1.97 -22.88 18.85
CA ILE A 408 2.47 -23.83 17.83
C ILE A 408 1.63 -23.72 16.55
N SER A 409 0.30 -23.64 16.69
CA SER A 409 -0.65 -23.53 15.58
C SER A 409 -0.53 -22.21 14.80
N SER A 410 -0.21 -21.08 15.44
CA SER A 410 -0.07 -19.79 14.75
C SER A 410 1.19 -19.74 13.90
N SER A 411 2.30 -20.30 14.38
CA SER A 411 3.55 -20.41 13.60
C SER A 411 3.34 -21.26 12.35
N LEU A 412 2.65 -22.40 12.49
CA LEU A 412 2.29 -23.26 11.36
C LEU A 412 1.39 -22.56 10.34
N ARG A 413 0.43 -21.73 10.78
CA ARG A 413 -0.41 -20.94 9.88
C ARG A 413 0.38 -19.90 9.08
N ILE A 414 1.36 -19.24 9.69
CA ILE A 414 2.24 -18.31 8.99
C ILE A 414 3.10 -19.03 7.95
N LEU A 415 3.62 -20.23 8.27
CA LEU A 415 4.34 -21.07 7.30
C LEU A 415 3.43 -21.50 6.14
N GLU A 416 2.16 -21.82 6.41
CA GLU A 416 1.18 -22.14 5.37
C GLU A 416 0.91 -20.92 4.47
N ASN A 417 0.76 -19.73 5.05
CA ASN A 417 0.65 -18.48 4.30
C ASN A 417 1.85 -18.24 3.38
N CYS A 418 3.08 -18.45 3.86
CA CYS A 418 4.29 -18.35 3.04
C CYS A 418 4.29 -19.36 1.88
N CYS A 419 3.77 -20.57 2.11
CA CYS A 419 3.60 -21.58 1.07
C CYS A 419 2.59 -21.15 0.00
N ILE A 420 1.45 -20.59 0.41
CA ILE A 420 0.39 -20.07 -0.46
C ILE A 420 0.89 -18.89 -1.27
N LEU A 421 1.53 -17.91 -0.63
CA LEU A 421 2.12 -16.74 -1.28
C LEU A 421 3.11 -17.14 -2.35
N ARG A 422 3.98 -18.12 -2.08
CA ARG A 422 4.91 -18.65 -3.08
C ARG A 422 4.19 -19.27 -4.28
N THR A 423 3.20 -20.12 -4.02
CA THR A 423 2.46 -20.78 -5.10
C THR A 423 1.68 -19.77 -5.93
N ALA A 424 1.03 -18.81 -5.28
CA ALA A 424 0.32 -17.71 -5.93
C ALA A 424 1.29 -16.86 -6.75
N TRP A 425 2.45 -16.48 -6.20
CA TRP A 425 3.48 -15.73 -6.91
C TRP A 425 3.99 -16.48 -8.14
N CYS A 426 4.31 -17.77 -8.04
CA CYS A 426 4.70 -18.57 -9.22
C CYS A 426 3.61 -18.53 -10.30
N LYS A 427 2.33 -18.68 -9.93
CA LYS A 427 1.22 -18.57 -10.88
C LYS A 427 1.11 -17.17 -11.48
N LEU A 428 1.32 -16.12 -10.69
CA LEU A 428 1.31 -14.73 -11.15
C LEU A 428 2.47 -14.45 -12.12
N THR A 429 3.67 -14.99 -11.90
CA THR A 429 4.80 -14.83 -12.83
C THR A 429 4.57 -15.46 -14.21
N HIS A 430 3.58 -16.35 -14.35
CA HIS A 430 3.16 -16.88 -15.65
C HIS A 430 2.15 -15.98 -16.38
N ILE A 431 1.51 -15.06 -15.66
CA ILE A 431 0.44 -14.19 -16.18
C ILE A 431 0.96 -12.75 -16.33
N CYS A 432 1.86 -12.34 -15.44
CA CYS A 432 2.44 -11.01 -15.34
C CYS A 432 3.90 -11.00 -15.79
N SER A 433 4.33 -9.87 -16.33
CA SER A 433 5.71 -9.56 -16.73
C SER A 433 6.58 -9.14 -15.53
N ALA A 434 6.56 -9.93 -14.46
CA ALA A 434 7.38 -9.66 -13.28
C ALA A 434 8.88 -9.70 -13.60
N SER A 435 9.61 -8.66 -13.20
CA SER A 435 11.06 -8.61 -13.42
C SER A 435 11.81 -9.62 -12.53
N THR A 436 12.98 -10.07 -12.99
CA THR A 436 13.86 -10.94 -12.19
C THR A 436 14.21 -10.34 -10.83
N GLY A 437 14.34 -9.01 -10.75
CA GLY A 437 14.58 -8.29 -9.50
C GLY A 437 13.40 -8.33 -8.53
N GLN A 438 12.16 -8.25 -9.03
CA GLN A 438 10.96 -8.39 -8.20
C GLN A 438 10.81 -9.83 -7.71
N ASP A 439 11.03 -10.82 -8.58
CA ASP A 439 10.98 -12.24 -8.22
C ASP A 439 12.00 -12.58 -7.13
N ALA A 440 13.24 -12.12 -7.27
CA ALA A 440 14.28 -12.29 -6.26
C ALA A 440 13.90 -11.67 -4.91
N LYS A 441 13.25 -10.49 -4.92
CA LYS A 441 12.77 -9.82 -3.69
C LYS A 441 11.66 -10.61 -3.02
N VAL A 442 10.63 -11.05 -3.75
CA VAL A 442 9.53 -11.87 -3.20
C VAL A 442 10.08 -13.14 -2.59
N LYS A 443 10.93 -13.86 -3.31
CA LYS A 443 11.61 -15.06 -2.78
C LYS A 443 12.39 -14.73 -1.51
N GLY A 444 13.15 -13.63 -1.51
CA GLY A 444 13.91 -13.18 -0.34
C GLY A 444 13.05 -12.89 0.88
N PHE A 445 11.90 -12.21 0.73
CA PHE A 445 10.95 -11.98 1.82
C PHE A 445 10.42 -13.29 2.40
N LEU A 446 9.99 -14.22 1.52
CA LEU A 446 9.44 -15.50 1.93
C LEU A 446 10.47 -16.38 2.64
N TYR A 447 11.70 -16.45 2.13
CA TYR A 447 12.77 -17.24 2.77
C TYR A 447 13.10 -16.72 4.17
N ARG A 448 13.21 -15.41 4.37
CA ARG A 448 13.50 -14.84 5.70
C ARG A 448 12.36 -15.11 6.68
N MET A 449 11.11 -14.89 6.28
CA MET A 449 9.97 -15.17 7.14
C MET A 449 9.89 -16.64 7.53
N GLU A 450 10.09 -17.55 6.56
CA GLU A 450 10.08 -18.99 6.84
C GLU A 450 11.18 -19.41 7.82
N ASP A 451 12.39 -18.89 7.64
CA ASP A 451 13.54 -19.14 8.52
C ASP A 451 13.26 -18.62 9.95
N GLU A 452 12.84 -17.35 10.09
CA GLU A 452 12.50 -16.73 11.37
C GLU A 452 11.36 -17.49 12.08
N VAL A 453 10.28 -17.83 11.37
CA VAL A 453 9.13 -18.55 11.93
C VAL A 453 9.49 -19.99 12.29
N THR A 454 10.29 -20.68 11.47
CA THR A 454 10.73 -22.06 11.77
C THR A 454 11.63 -22.09 12.99
N GLU A 455 12.60 -21.17 13.09
CA GLU A 455 13.47 -21.07 14.26
C GLU A 455 12.64 -20.84 15.53
N HIS A 456 11.75 -19.84 15.52
CA HIS A 456 10.88 -19.54 16.66
C HIS A 456 9.97 -20.73 17.03
N PHE A 457 9.40 -21.41 16.04
CA PHE A 457 8.58 -22.61 16.25
C PHE A 457 9.38 -23.72 16.93
N LEU A 458 10.58 -24.04 16.45
CA LEU A 458 11.42 -25.09 17.03
C LEU A 458 11.88 -24.72 18.45
N GLN A 459 12.22 -23.44 18.70
CA GLN A 459 12.55 -22.95 20.04
C GLN A 459 11.37 -23.05 21.01
N THR A 460 10.16 -22.74 20.53
CA THR A 460 8.91 -22.87 21.28
C THR A 460 8.66 -24.33 21.67
N VAL A 461 8.76 -25.25 20.71
CA VAL A 461 8.59 -26.69 20.95
C VAL A 461 9.63 -27.18 21.94
N THR A 462 10.91 -26.84 21.74
CA THR A 462 12.01 -27.20 22.63
C THR A 462 11.74 -26.76 24.07
N SER A 463 11.32 -25.50 24.25
CA SER A 463 11.07 -24.94 25.59
C SER A 463 9.92 -25.65 26.30
N ARG A 464 8.80 -25.90 25.61
CA ARG A 464 7.64 -26.60 26.18
C ARG A 464 7.97 -28.06 26.51
N VAL A 465 8.68 -28.74 25.61
CA VAL A 465 9.11 -30.13 25.83
C VAL A 465 10.05 -30.21 27.04
N LYS A 466 11.07 -29.36 27.13
CA LYS A 466 11.96 -29.25 28.30
C LYS A 466 11.19 -29.05 29.61
N GLU A 467 10.21 -28.15 29.60
CA GLU A 467 9.41 -27.85 30.77
C GLU A 467 8.63 -29.08 31.23
N THR A 468 7.97 -29.80 30.32
CA THR A 468 7.25 -31.03 30.66
C THR A 468 8.15 -32.18 31.07
N LEU A 469 9.37 -32.26 30.53
CA LEU A 469 10.29 -33.35 30.83
C LEU A 469 11.04 -33.20 32.16
N LYS A 470 11.10 -32.00 32.74
CA LYS A 470 11.93 -31.66 33.92
C LYS A 470 11.77 -32.62 35.11
N ASP A 471 10.55 -33.04 35.41
CA ASP A 471 10.25 -34.01 36.49
C ASP A 471 9.55 -35.28 35.97
N HIS A 472 9.46 -35.45 34.65
CA HIS A 472 8.61 -36.43 34.00
C HIS A 472 8.86 -37.86 34.49
N PHE A 473 10.12 -38.29 34.51
CA PHE A 473 10.50 -39.62 34.96
C PHE A 473 10.50 -39.78 36.49
N LYS A 474 10.52 -38.67 37.26
CA LYS A 474 10.40 -38.72 38.72
C LYS A 474 8.95 -38.85 39.18
N LYS A 475 8.04 -38.12 38.50
CA LYS A 475 6.62 -38.04 38.83
C LYS A 475 5.76 -39.01 38.02
N CYS A 476 6.28 -39.53 36.91
CA CYS A 476 5.54 -40.33 35.92
C CYS A 476 4.26 -39.60 35.48
N ASP A 477 4.36 -38.32 35.15
CA ASP A 477 3.22 -37.49 34.74
C ASP A 477 2.82 -37.69 33.27
N SER A 478 1.63 -37.18 32.91
CA SER A 478 1.12 -37.20 31.53
C SER A 478 1.45 -35.93 30.74
N GLY A 479 2.24 -35.00 31.30
CA GLY A 479 2.47 -33.67 30.71
C GLY A 479 3.11 -33.76 29.32
N PHE A 480 4.09 -34.66 29.16
CA PHE A 480 4.73 -34.94 27.89
C PHE A 480 3.74 -35.43 26.82
N ASN A 481 2.88 -36.38 27.17
CA ASN A 481 1.86 -36.93 26.25
C ASN A 481 0.88 -35.85 25.77
N HIS A 482 0.49 -34.91 26.64
CA HIS A 482 -0.36 -33.78 26.24
C HIS A 482 0.29 -32.87 25.19
N ILE A 483 1.60 -32.62 25.29
CA ILE A 483 2.33 -31.85 24.28
C ILE A 483 2.40 -32.62 22.96
N LEU A 484 2.71 -33.92 23.00
CA LEU A 484 2.78 -34.74 21.79
C LEU A 484 1.44 -34.78 21.04
N GLU A 485 0.33 -34.94 21.76
CA GLU A 485 -1.01 -34.88 21.16
C GLU A 485 -1.33 -33.48 20.61
N SER A 486 -0.94 -32.41 21.30
CA SER A 486 -1.11 -31.04 20.79
C SER A 486 -0.32 -30.79 19.50
N LEU A 487 0.90 -31.33 19.41
CA LEU A 487 1.72 -31.29 18.20
C LEU A 487 1.09 -32.12 17.08
N LYS A 488 0.62 -33.32 17.36
CA LYS A 488 -0.09 -34.18 16.40
C LYS A 488 -1.31 -33.47 15.81
N GLN A 489 -2.14 -32.85 16.65
CA GLN A 489 -3.30 -32.07 16.20
C GLN A 489 -2.86 -30.90 15.32
N SER A 490 -1.80 -30.19 15.72
CA SER A 490 -1.26 -29.06 14.96
C SER A 490 -0.71 -29.48 13.60
N PHE A 491 0.04 -30.58 13.52
CA PHE A 491 0.53 -31.15 12.26
C PHE A 491 -0.57 -31.76 11.40
N SER A 492 -1.65 -32.24 11.99
CA SER A 492 -2.81 -32.73 11.24
C SER A 492 -3.58 -31.57 10.60
N ALA A 493 -3.63 -30.42 11.28
CA ALA A 493 -4.22 -29.19 10.77
C ALA A 493 -3.33 -28.48 9.74
N PHE A 494 -2.01 -28.61 9.85
CA PHE A 494 -1.04 -28.11 8.88
C PHE A 494 -1.16 -28.92 7.59
N GLY A 495 -1.84 -28.35 6.59
CA GLY A 495 -2.19 -29.07 5.37
C GLY A 495 -0.97 -29.68 4.69
N LYS A 496 -1.00 -30.99 4.42
CA LYS A 496 0.05 -31.75 3.71
C LYS A 496 0.25 -31.32 2.23
N LYS A 497 -0.14 -30.10 1.85
CA LYS A 497 -0.11 -29.57 0.49
C LYS A 497 1.31 -29.40 -0.06
N LYS A 498 2.32 -29.33 0.82
CA LYS A 498 3.75 -29.36 0.45
C LYS A 498 4.49 -30.42 1.27
N PRO A 499 4.59 -31.67 0.76
CA PRO A 499 5.11 -32.80 1.53
C PRO A 499 6.55 -32.58 1.99
N ASP A 500 7.39 -31.93 1.17
CA ASP A 500 8.82 -31.75 1.52
C ASP A 500 9.02 -30.83 2.74
N ILE A 501 8.33 -29.67 2.75
CA ILE A 501 8.40 -28.71 3.87
C ILE A 501 7.79 -29.32 5.13
N TYR A 502 6.65 -29.99 4.98
CA TYR A 502 6.00 -30.72 6.06
C TYR A 502 6.93 -31.78 6.67
N GLU A 503 7.51 -32.63 5.83
CA GLU A 503 8.37 -33.72 6.24
C GLU A 503 9.63 -33.20 6.94
N ALA A 504 10.29 -32.18 6.39
CA ALA A 504 11.47 -31.57 7.00
C ALA A 504 11.16 -30.98 8.38
N LEU A 505 10.02 -30.29 8.52
CA LEU A 505 9.59 -29.70 9.78
C LEU A 505 9.29 -30.77 10.84
N VAL A 506 8.53 -31.81 10.48
CA VAL A 506 8.18 -32.90 11.40
C VAL A 506 9.42 -33.70 11.81
N LYS A 507 10.36 -33.95 10.88
CA LYS A 507 11.66 -34.56 11.21
C LYS A 507 12.47 -33.72 12.19
N SER A 508 12.52 -32.40 11.99
CA SER A 508 13.21 -31.48 12.90
C SER A 508 12.61 -31.52 14.31
N VAL A 509 11.28 -31.54 14.41
CA VAL A 509 10.59 -31.69 15.69
C VAL A 509 10.84 -33.05 16.32
N ASN A 510 10.85 -34.14 15.54
CA ASN A 510 11.20 -35.46 16.06
C ASN A 510 12.60 -35.46 16.68
N ILE A 511 13.61 -34.95 15.97
CA ILE A 511 14.99 -34.89 16.44
C ILE A 511 15.09 -34.12 17.76
N ILE A 512 14.45 -32.93 17.85
CA ILE A 512 14.42 -32.13 19.08
C ILE A 512 13.78 -32.90 20.23
N ILE A 513 12.61 -33.50 20.00
CA ILE A 513 11.89 -34.22 21.06
C ILE A 513 12.71 -35.40 21.57
N ILE A 514 13.31 -36.17 20.66
CA ILE A 514 14.16 -37.31 21.01
C ILE A 514 15.39 -36.85 21.81
N ALA A 515 16.08 -35.80 21.35
CA ALA A 515 17.24 -35.25 22.05
C ALA A 515 16.89 -34.79 23.48
N GLU A 516 15.81 -34.03 23.63
CA GLU A 516 15.36 -33.54 24.94
C GLU A 516 14.86 -34.67 25.85
N TYR A 517 14.19 -35.68 25.28
CA TYR A 517 13.76 -36.87 26.00
C TYR A 517 14.94 -37.65 26.57
N VAL A 518 15.94 -37.94 25.74
CA VAL A 518 17.17 -38.65 26.17
C VAL A 518 17.95 -37.82 27.18
N GLN A 519 18.07 -36.50 26.98
CA GLN A 519 18.69 -35.58 27.94
C GLN A 519 17.99 -35.63 29.31
N ALA A 520 16.67 -35.60 29.35
CA ALA A 520 15.89 -35.71 30.58
C ALA A 520 16.05 -37.08 31.24
N LEU A 521 16.03 -38.16 30.45
CA LEU A 521 16.21 -39.52 30.93
C LEU A 521 17.56 -39.69 31.63
N LEU A 522 18.65 -39.30 30.96
CA LEU A 522 20.01 -39.45 31.47
C LEU A 522 20.32 -38.54 32.68
N THR A 523 19.46 -37.56 32.96
CA THR A 523 19.62 -36.62 34.10
C THR A 523 18.63 -36.84 35.25
N THR A 524 17.66 -37.74 35.10
CA THR A 524 16.54 -37.93 36.02
C THR A 524 16.94 -38.29 37.46
N SER A 525 17.86 -39.23 37.68
CA SER A 525 18.38 -39.57 39.01
C SER A 525 19.58 -40.52 38.92
N ARG A 526 20.63 -40.30 39.71
CA ARG A 526 21.87 -41.10 39.67
C ARG A 526 21.81 -42.42 40.45
N LYS A 527 20.78 -42.60 41.29
CA LYS A 527 20.56 -43.81 42.10
C LYS A 527 19.06 -44.02 42.37
N PRO A 528 18.26 -44.35 41.35
CA PRO A 528 16.87 -44.72 41.57
C PRO A 528 16.78 -45.99 42.42
N SER A 529 15.76 -46.08 43.29
CA SER A 529 15.40 -47.33 43.97
C SER A 529 14.93 -48.38 42.96
N SER A 530 14.90 -49.67 43.34
CA SER A 530 14.42 -50.73 42.44
C SER A 530 12.98 -50.47 41.95
N GLU A 531 12.10 -49.99 42.83
CA GLU A 531 10.74 -49.59 42.47
C GLU A 531 10.72 -48.42 41.48
N GLN A 532 11.58 -47.41 41.67
CA GLN A 532 11.71 -46.30 40.73
C GLN A 532 12.25 -46.75 39.37
N ARG A 533 13.22 -47.67 39.34
CA ARG A 533 13.75 -48.23 38.08
C ARG A 533 12.64 -48.88 37.25
N LYS A 534 11.83 -49.74 37.88
CA LYS A 534 10.70 -50.40 37.19
C LYS A 534 9.71 -49.38 36.64
N ARG A 535 9.34 -48.37 37.43
CA ARG A 535 8.45 -47.28 36.97
C ARG A 535 9.03 -46.49 35.80
N ILE A 536 10.31 -46.14 35.87
CA ILE A 536 11.02 -45.43 34.79
C ILE A 536 11.00 -46.28 33.51
N VAL A 537 11.35 -47.57 33.58
CA VAL A 537 11.35 -48.45 32.40
C VAL A 537 9.95 -48.56 31.78
N SER A 538 8.91 -48.82 32.59
CA SER A 538 7.54 -48.86 32.10
C SER A 538 7.11 -47.53 31.46
N LYS A 539 7.58 -46.41 32.01
CA LYS A 539 7.30 -45.09 31.46
C LYS A 539 7.98 -44.86 30.12
N ILE A 540 9.26 -45.26 29.98
CA ILE A 540 9.99 -45.18 28.70
C ILE A 540 9.28 -46.01 27.61
N GLU A 541 8.81 -47.21 27.94
CA GLU A 541 8.06 -48.04 27.00
C GLU A 541 6.74 -47.39 26.55
N GLU A 542 6.00 -46.76 27.48
CA GLU A 542 4.75 -46.05 27.18
C GLU A 542 5.00 -44.85 26.25
N ASP A 543 5.97 -44.01 26.59
CA ASP A 543 6.29 -42.81 25.85
C ASP A 543 6.87 -43.16 24.47
N HIS A 544 7.72 -44.19 24.39
CA HIS A 544 8.28 -44.68 23.12
C HIS A 544 7.17 -45.15 22.17
N ARG A 545 6.20 -45.93 22.66
CA ARG A 545 5.03 -46.34 21.86
C ARG A 545 4.24 -45.14 21.36
N THR A 546 4.05 -44.14 22.22
CA THR A 546 3.30 -42.91 21.89
C THR A 546 4.03 -42.10 20.81
N LEU A 547 5.33 -41.85 20.99
CA LEU A 547 6.19 -41.17 20.01
C LEU A 547 6.17 -41.88 18.66
N GLN A 548 6.40 -43.20 18.66
CA GLN A 548 6.39 -44.01 17.44
C GLN A 548 5.04 -43.93 16.72
N THR A 549 3.94 -44.01 17.45
CA THR A 549 2.59 -43.89 16.88
C THR A 549 2.39 -42.53 16.20
N ILE A 550 2.68 -41.45 16.91
CA ILE A 550 2.45 -40.08 16.42
C ILE A 550 3.33 -39.78 15.20
N PHE A 551 4.63 -40.07 15.26
CA PHE A 551 5.54 -39.74 14.15
C PHE A 551 5.36 -40.66 12.95
N LYS A 552 4.95 -41.91 13.15
CA LYS A 552 4.55 -42.79 12.04
C LYS A 552 3.28 -42.29 11.34
N GLU A 553 2.30 -41.78 12.07
CA GLU A 553 1.10 -41.16 11.49
C GLU A 553 1.42 -39.86 10.74
N CYS A 554 2.35 -39.05 11.24
CA CYS A 554 2.75 -37.79 10.61
C CYS A 554 3.60 -38.02 9.35
N LEU A 555 4.67 -38.82 9.45
CA LEU A 555 5.68 -39.02 8.39
C LEU A 555 5.39 -40.20 7.45
N GLY A 556 4.51 -41.14 7.82
CA GLY A 556 4.25 -42.33 7.03
C GLY A 556 5.52 -43.16 6.79
N PRO A 557 5.82 -43.57 5.53
CA PRO A 557 7.02 -44.36 5.22
C PRO A 557 8.35 -43.70 5.62
N ALA A 558 8.41 -42.36 5.62
CA ALA A 558 9.62 -41.61 5.95
C ALA A 558 10.02 -41.73 7.43
N ALA A 559 9.12 -42.20 8.31
CA ALA A 559 9.41 -42.42 9.72
C ALA A 559 10.48 -43.49 9.95
N GLY A 560 10.52 -44.53 9.10
CA GLY A 560 11.41 -45.69 9.28
C GLY A 560 12.89 -45.39 9.03
N ALA A 561 13.23 -44.23 8.47
CA ALA A 561 14.61 -43.81 8.21
C ALA A 561 15.24 -43.04 9.39
N LEU A 562 14.47 -42.73 10.44
CA LEU A 562 14.96 -41.98 11.60
C LEU A 562 15.63 -42.93 12.61
N LYS A 563 16.78 -42.51 13.15
CA LYS A 563 17.47 -43.24 14.23
C LYS A 563 16.61 -43.27 15.50
N ASP A 564 16.64 -44.39 16.23
CA ASP A 564 15.81 -44.59 17.43
C ASP A 564 16.65 -44.90 18.69
N PRO A 565 17.24 -43.86 19.32
CA PRO A 565 18.06 -44.02 20.51
C PRO A 565 17.25 -44.51 21.72
N ILE A 566 15.94 -44.23 21.78
CA ILE A 566 15.08 -44.64 22.90
C ILE A 566 14.91 -46.16 22.86
N LYS A 567 14.64 -46.72 21.68
CA LYS A 567 14.59 -48.17 21.49
C LYS A 567 15.91 -48.84 21.84
N ALA A 568 17.03 -48.31 21.37
CA ALA A 568 18.37 -48.81 21.70
C ALA A 568 18.62 -48.84 23.22
N ILE A 569 18.25 -47.75 23.93
CA ILE A 569 18.36 -47.67 25.40
C ILE A 569 17.44 -48.70 26.08
N LEU A 570 16.19 -48.84 25.61
CA LEU A 570 15.25 -49.83 26.15
C LEU A 570 15.76 -51.26 26.01
N GLU A 571 16.23 -51.64 24.81
CA GLU A 571 16.78 -52.96 24.53
C GLU A 571 17.97 -53.26 25.45
N LEU A 572 18.88 -52.30 25.65
CA LEU A 572 20.01 -52.45 26.56
C LEU A 572 19.56 -52.64 28.02
N ILE A 573 18.58 -51.88 28.50
CA ILE A 573 18.08 -51.99 29.88
C ILE A 573 17.32 -53.30 30.12
N GLN A 574 16.55 -53.77 29.14
CA GLN A 574 15.72 -54.97 29.24
C GLN A 574 16.51 -56.27 29.04
N THR A 575 17.70 -56.22 28.43
CA THR A 575 18.55 -57.40 28.22
C THR A 575 18.88 -58.09 29.55
N SER A 576 18.68 -59.40 29.63
CA SER A 576 18.58 -60.14 30.90
C SER A 576 19.89 -60.27 31.65
N ASP A 577 21.00 -60.55 30.96
CA ASP A 577 22.31 -60.81 31.55
C ASP A 577 23.41 -59.88 31.01
N ALA A 578 24.52 -59.80 31.74
CA ALA A 578 25.62 -58.89 31.43
C ALA A 578 26.33 -59.22 30.11
N GLU A 579 26.37 -60.49 29.69
CA GLU A 579 27.01 -60.89 28.43
C GLU A 579 26.12 -60.50 27.24
N GLY A 580 24.81 -60.73 27.35
CA GLY A 580 23.82 -60.21 26.41
C GLY A 580 23.90 -58.68 26.27
N MET A 581 24.07 -57.96 27.37
CA MET A 581 24.22 -56.49 27.34
C MET A 581 25.47 -56.04 26.58
N LYS A 582 26.59 -56.76 26.67
CA LYS A 582 27.80 -56.46 25.87
C LYS A 582 27.52 -56.63 24.38
N ILE A 583 26.80 -57.69 23.99
CA ILE A 583 26.42 -57.94 22.60
C ILE A 583 25.46 -56.85 22.10
N ALA A 584 24.45 -56.48 22.89
CA ALA A 584 23.49 -55.42 22.55
C ALA A 584 24.14 -54.03 22.46
N LEU A 585 25.23 -53.79 23.20
CA LEU A 585 25.96 -52.52 23.16
C LEU A 585 26.67 -52.28 21.81
N LEU A 586 27.19 -53.33 21.17
CA LEU A 586 27.94 -53.21 19.91
C LEU A 586 27.17 -52.50 18.77
N PRO A 587 25.93 -52.90 18.41
CA PRO A 587 25.16 -52.20 17.39
C PRO A 587 24.82 -50.75 17.79
N ILE A 588 24.62 -50.48 19.09
CA ILE A 588 24.35 -49.12 19.60
C ILE A 588 25.56 -48.21 19.38
N LEU A 589 26.78 -48.69 19.66
CA LEU A 589 28.01 -47.93 19.42
C LEU A 589 28.24 -47.65 17.93
N LYS A 590 27.80 -48.55 17.06
CA LYS A 590 27.86 -48.35 15.61
C LYS A 590 26.84 -47.31 15.13
N GLU A 591 25.63 -47.30 15.69
CA GLU A 591 24.57 -46.36 15.30
C GLU A 591 24.77 -44.96 15.90
N PHE A 592 25.33 -44.90 17.11
CA PHE A 592 25.58 -43.70 17.92
C PHE A 592 27.05 -43.63 18.38
N PRO A 593 28.00 -43.35 17.47
CA PRO A 593 29.43 -43.31 17.77
C PRO A 593 29.84 -42.17 18.72
N ASP A 594 28.97 -41.18 18.92
CA ASP A 594 29.14 -40.04 19.82
C ASP A 594 28.64 -40.30 21.26
N LEU A 595 28.20 -41.53 21.55
CA LEU A 595 27.86 -41.98 22.90
C LEU A 595 29.13 -41.94 23.78
N ARG A 596 29.04 -41.27 24.94
CA ARG A 596 30.13 -41.16 25.92
C ARG A 596 29.92 -42.09 27.11
N GLU A 597 31.01 -42.43 27.81
CA GLU A 597 30.97 -43.30 29.00
C GLU A 597 29.96 -42.81 30.05
N GLU A 598 29.87 -41.50 30.24
CA GLU A 598 28.90 -40.86 31.15
C GLU A 598 27.43 -41.12 30.78
N HIS A 599 27.13 -41.21 29.48
CA HIS A 599 25.79 -41.57 29.00
C HIS A 599 25.49 -43.03 29.31
N LEU A 600 26.40 -43.93 28.95
CA LEU A 600 26.25 -45.36 29.23
C LEU A 600 26.12 -45.60 30.74
N SER A 601 26.96 -44.96 31.54
CA SER A 601 26.92 -45.03 33.00
C SER A 601 25.56 -44.60 33.56
N ALA A 602 24.91 -43.58 32.99
CA ALA A 602 23.57 -43.16 33.40
C ALA A 602 22.49 -44.17 32.99
N VAL A 603 22.57 -44.76 31.79
CA VAL A 603 21.67 -45.85 31.37
C VAL A 603 21.77 -47.05 32.32
N LEU A 604 23.00 -47.46 32.67
CA LEU A 604 23.25 -48.56 33.60
C LEU A 604 22.75 -48.29 35.03
N ASP A 605 22.46 -47.04 35.40
CA ASP A 605 21.88 -46.72 36.72
C ASP A 605 20.38 -47.03 36.80
N ILE A 606 19.72 -47.09 35.63
CA ILE A 606 18.31 -47.44 35.46
C ILE A 606 18.12 -48.97 35.38
N LYS A 607 19.15 -49.71 34.93
CA LYS A 607 19.14 -51.18 34.87
C LYS A 607 18.83 -51.80 36.23
N ASP A 608 17.87 -52.72 36.26
CA ASP A 608 17.58 -53.49 37.47
C ASP A 608 18.70 -54.49 37.73
N SER A 609 19.15 -54.54 39.00
CA SER A 609 20.15 -55.49 39.53
C SER A 609 21.39 -55.77 38.64
N LEU A 610 22.34 -54.82 38.59
CA LEU A 610 23.67 -55.03 37.98
C LEU A 610 24.76 -55.10 39.07
N SER A 611 25.61 -56.15 39.05
CA SER A 611 26.75 -56.26 39.97
C SER A 611 27.83 -55.22 39.67
N ARG A 612 28.78 -55.00 40.60
CA ARG A 612 29.87 -54.04 40.36
C ARG A 612 30.83 -54.57 39.29
N GLU A 613 31.06 -55.87 39.30
CA GLU A 613 31.90 -56.61 38.38
C GLU A 613 31.33 -56.56 36.95
N ASP A 614 30.03 -56.83 36.80
CA ASP A 614 29.33 -56.76 35.51
C ASP A 614 29.34 -55.35 34.94
N ARG A 615 29.13 -54.34 35.80
CA ARG A 615 29.21 -52.93 35.39
C ARG A 615 30.61 -52.58 34.88
N ALA A 616 31.66 -52.99 35.59
CA ALA A 616 33.04 -52.74 35.17
C ALA A 616 33.35 -53.45 33.84
N ALA A 617 32.86 -54.68 33.66
CA ALA A 617 33.01 -55.43 32.42
C ALA A 617 32.29 -54.76 31.24
N LEU A 618 31.11 -54.17 31.45
CA LEU A 618 30.37 -53.42 30.43
C LEU A 618 31.07 -52.12 30.04
N LEU A 619 31.58 -51.36 31.02
CA LEU A 619 32.36 -50.15 30.73
C LEU A 619 33.67 -50.49 30.01
N LYS A 620 34.32 -51.60 30.38
CA LYS A 620 35.48 -52.09 29.64
C LYS A 620 35.11 -52.44 28.19
N ALA A 621 34.04 -53.20 27.98
CA ALA A 621 33.56 -53.52 26.64
C ALA A 621 33.23 -52.25 25.82
N PHE A 622 32.68 -51.21 26.46
CA PHE A 622 32.50 -49.91 25.83
C PHE A 622 33.83 -49.30 25.37
N HIS A 623 34.85 -49.22 26.23
CA HIS A 623 36.15 -48.68 25.86
C HIS A 623 36.87 -49.50 24.78
N ASP A 624 36.75 -50.82 24.82
CA ASP A 624 37.36 -51.72 23.85
C ASP A 624 36.73 -51.58 22.44
N ASN A 625 35.52 -51.02 22.33
CA ASN A 625 34.75 -50.95 21.07
C ASN A 625 34.34 -49.52 20.66
N CYS A 626 34.65 -48.49 21.44
CA CYS A 626 34.38 -47.10 21.10
C CYS A 626 35.41 -46.61 20.06
N GLY A 627 34.97 -46.24 18.86
CA GLY A 627 35.84 -45.75 17.79
C GLY A 627 36.01 -44.23 17.78
N GLU A 628 37.10 -43.75 17.16
CA GLU A 628 37.30 -42.32 16.89
C GLU A 628 36.25 -41.80 15.88
N THR A 629 35.64 -40.66 16.18
CA THR A 629 34.55 -40.06 15.38
C THR A 629 35.08 -39.44 14.09
N GLU A 630 35.06 -40.18 12.97
CA GLU A 630 35.50 -39.68 11.65
C GLU A 630 34.35 -39.25 10.70
N SER A 631 33.10 -39.10 11.15
CA SER A 631 31.96 -38.89 10.24
C SER A 631 31.06 -37.69 10.56
N GLU A 632 30.66 -36.94 9.51
CA GLU A 632 29.61 -35.89 9.48
C GLU A 632 28.19 -36.41 9.78
N ALA A 633 28.06 -37.53 10.51
CA ALA A 633 26.77 -38.03 10.93
C ALA A 633 26.12 -37.09 11.96
N THR A 634 24.80 -36.99 11.97
CA THR A 634 24.04 -36.23 12.98
C THR A 634 24.38 -36.75 14.38
N LEU A 635 25.18 -35.99 15.13
CA LEU A 635 25.69 -36.34 16.45
C LEU A 635 24.63 -36.01 17.51
N LEU A 636 23.77 -36.98 17.83
CA LEU A 636 22.70 -36.82 18.82
C LEU A 636 23.23 -36.59 20.24
N PHE A 637 24.21 -37.38 20.67
CA PHE A 637 24.76 -37.39 22.01
C PHE A 637 25.83 -36.31 22.23
N ALA A 638 26.38 -35.71 21.17
CA ALA A 638 27.36 -34.62 21.29
C ALA A 638 26.85 -33.46 22.16
N ASP A 639 25.59 -33.04 21.97
CA ASP A 639 24.98 -31.92 22.70
C ASP A 639 24.30 -32.33 24.01
N ILE A 640 24.23 -33.63 24.32
CA ILE A 640 23.61 -34.12 25.55
C ILE A 640 24.61 -34.01 26.70
N GLU A 641 24.33 -33.18 27.71
CA GLU A 641 25.20 -32.97 28.87
C GLU A 641 24.80 -33.86 30.05
N VAL A 642 25.69 -34.78 30.45
CA VAL A 642 25.53 -35.61 31.66
C VAL A 642 26.73 -35.40 32.55
N LYS A 643 26.55 -34.85 33.77
CA LYS A 643 27.73 -34.61 34.63
C LYS A 643 28.40 -35.96 35.00
N PRO A 644 29.72 -36.08 34.95
CA PRO A 644 30.40 -37.31 35.33
C PRO A 644 30.12 -37.69 36.79
N ARG A 645 30.24 -38.99 37.10
CA ARG A 645 30.27 -39.45 38.49
C ARG A 645 31.57 -38.95 39.12
N LYS A 646 31.47 -38.16 40.20
CA LYS A 646 32.60 -37.98 41.11
C LYS A 646 32.80 -39.32 41.81
N TYR A 647 33.69 -40.15 41.31
CA TYR A 647 34.21 -41.26 42.11
C TYR A 647 34.97 -40.61 43.27
N GLY A 648 34.34 -40.56 44.45
CA GLY A 648 35.06 -40.30 45.68
C GLY A 648 36.04 -41.44 45.87
N LEU A 649 37.31 -41.21 45.55
CA LEU A 649 38.41 -41.97 46.12
C LEU A 649 38.33 -41.75 47.64
N CYS A 650 37.58 -42.62 48.32
CA CYS A 650 37.65 -42.75 49.76
C CYS A 650 39.00 -43.42 50.06
N GLY A 651 40.05 -42.60 50.18
CA GLY A 651 41.34 -43.01 50.69
C GLY A 651 41.26 -43.23 52.19
N CYS A 652 40.58 -44.29 52.63
CA CYS A 652 40.82 -44.86 53.96
C CYS A 652 42.05 -45.76 53.87
N PHE A 653 43.24 -45.17 53.98
CA PHE A 653 44.41 -45.92 54.43
C PHE A 653 44.37 -46.00 55.95
N CYS A 654 43.73 -47.06 56.45
CA CYS A 654 44.06 -47.61 57.76
C CYS A 654 44.99 -48.79 57.52
N CYS A 655 46.29 -48.58 57.76
CA CYS A 655 47.26 -49.48 58.39
C CYS A 655 48.63 -48.81 58.39
#